data_AF-A0A2M7KKB9-F1
#
_entry.id   AF-A0A2M7KKB9-F1
#
_cell.length_a   1.000
_cell.length_b   1.000
_cell.length_c   1.000
_cell.angle_alpha   90.00
_cell.angle_beta   90.00
_cell.angle_gamma   90.00
#
_symmetry.space_group_name_H-M   'P 1'
#
loop_
_entity.id
_entity.type
_entity.pdbx_description
1 polymer ?
#
loop_
_entity_poly.entity_id
_entity_poly.type
_entity_poly.pdbx_seq_one_letter_code
_entity_poly.pdbx_strand_id
1 'polypeptide(L)'
;MMHPPQQHLALVICLLCALVHAGLAAEYHVSPAGSDDAPGTAGAPFRTLAKAAAQLGLGDVCTIHEGVYREVLVVPRSGEPGKPIRIQAAAGERVVLSATEPLEADWTKQENGVYVARIVPLPAQLFFDGQMAREAHWPNGAYGDLMDRPCVQAEEGTGYEKLVCRELPPGDFNGGYALIWRGGAWTNETARIKDYRPGESLAFDPPFEPHSDQYHQGDAFKPKAGNRFLLVGSLAALDAPGEWFADATTGLTHFLPPPGKAPAELRLEVKARDQVLVLRGCSHLVVSGLELFGGAFDLTDANDCLLENITSFYSNDFTRTAKQVPPHPTNRLSGNRNTLRRCHVAYTAGTGLDIKGEGNTLTHCVLHDLGYMGTYEGALQVIGTKGTVIDHCSLYRSGRDLILHHKAENLRITYCDLHHAVMLNDDAGATYAWGTEGKGSVIAYNWVHHSVQEHTVGIYLDNFCSDFVVHHNVVWACGSSGITLNCEAHNHLVANNTIAQCPKAFGTFAYHAYSPDQTGTRIVNNLLLAQFDANDPGQVISGEKGAVPEANGTGAVDADGVPTANSKAVDAGVVLPGITDGFVGAAPDLGAYERGGTLWRPGADWDPHPTLRPDIAFAPQAPVTEGSMIESGLLLWLDASAEGTLDQTNGALTRWHDRRKSGPAAAAGKGFAPAAGMGRTVVHCTGESALTVGSLRPEKGAATVLIVAGSASTATKPWQRLFVSWSGEGSDWVTPNFSLMRPNADKPTPFKPRLFLSQFPAGVALDNFSLANSAQGTGQGFLGDLAEVLVFDRQLRFDELLALQNYLRDKWSLGSN
;
A
#
# COMPACT_ATOMS: atom_id res chain seq x y z
N MET A 1 -71.36 59.51 -27.37
CA MET A 1 -70.42 59.91 -26.30
C MET A 1 -70.36 58.75 -25.32
N MET A 2 -69.19 58.09 -25.27
CA MET A 2 -68.61 57.24 -24.22
C MET A 2 -69.49 56.30 -23.36
N HIS A 3 -69.40 55.00 -23.69
CA HIS A 3 -68.96 53.85 -22.87
C HIS A 3 -68.38 54.10 -21.44
N PRO A 4 -68.19 53.05 -20.60
CA PRO A 4 -68.74 51.68 -20.56
C PRO A 4 -69.05 51.17 -19.11
N PRO A 5 -69.37 49.87 -18.93
CA PRO A 5 -69.98 49.30 -17.72
C PRO A 5 -69.13 48.20 -17.02
N GLN A 6 -69.80 47.53 -16.06
CA GLN A 6 -69.73 46.11 -15.68
C GLN A 6 -68.78 45.62 -14.57
N GLN A 7 -69.45 44.89 -13.64
CA GLN A 7 -69.08 43.60 -13.04
C GLN A 7 -67.81 43.55 -12.20
N HIS A 8 -67.92 43.16 -10.91
CA HIS A 8 -66.97 42.34 -10.12
C HIS A 8 -67.31 42.51 -8.63
N LEU A 9 -68.36 41.87 -8.11
CA LEU A 9 -68.55 41.83 -6.65
C LEU A 9 -69.10 40.50 -6.09
N ALA A 10 -69.58 39.60 -6.95
CA ALA A 10 -70.07 38.28 -6.53
C ALA A 10 -69.06 37.12 -6.75
N LEU A 11 -67.86 37.39 -7.27
CA LEU A 11 -66.84 36.37 -7.58
C LEU A 11 -65.61 36.42 -6.63
N VAL A 12 -65.60 37.30 -5.62
CA VAL A 12 -64.41 37.52 -4.77
C VAL A 12 -64.48 36.75 -3.45
N ILE A 13 -65.66 36.24 -3.04
CA ILE A 13 -65.80 35.47 -1.79
C ILE A 13 -65.72 33.94 -1.99
N CYS A 14 -65.83 33.44 -3.22
CA CYS A 14 -65.53 32.02 -3.54
C CYS A 14 -64.08 31.77 -4.00
N LEU A 15 -63.25 32.81 -4.16
CA LEU A 15 -61.84 32.67 -4.58
C LEU A 15 -60.82 32.83 -3.44
N LEU A 16 -61.26 33.14 -2.21
CA LEU A 16 -60.40 33.29 -1.03
C LEU A 16 -60.40 32.07 -0.08
N CYS A 17 -61.04 30.97 -0.50
CA CYS A 17 -60.82 29.62 0.04
C CYS A 17 -59.91 28.77 -0.86
N ALA A 18 -59.15 29.38 -1.78
CA ALA A 18 -57.90 28.79 -2.26
C ALA A 18 -56.87 28.96 -1.13
N LEU A 19 -57.08 28.17 -0.06
CA LEU A 19 -56.07 27.91 0.95
C LEU A 19 -54.76 27.66 0.24
N VAL A 20 -53.77 28.46 0.64
CA VAL A 20 -52.35 28.17 0.53
C VAL A 20 -52.17 26.71 0.93
N HIS A 21 -52.22 25.80 -0.06
CA HIS A 21 -51.62 24.49 0.09
C HIS A 21 -50.13 24.78 0.07
N ALA A 22 -49.60 25.16 1.24
CA ALA A 22 -48.27 24.70 1.58
C ALA A 22 -48.39 23.17 1.48
N GLY A 23 -48.08 22.64 0.29
CA GLY A 23 -48.19 21.21 0.02
C GLY A 23 -47.39 20.51 1.11
N LEU A 24 -48.08 19.77 1.97
CA LEU A 24 -47.43 18.88 2.89
C LEU A 24 -46.64 17.88 2.03
N ALA A 25 -45.38 17.66 2.37
CA ALA A 25 -44.58 16.59 1.78
C ALA A 25 -45.38 15.30 1.85
N ALA A 26 -45.60 14.65 0.70
CA ALA A 26 -46.28 13.37 0.64
C ALA A 26 -45.33 12.26 1.12
N GLU A 27 -45.89 11.25 1.78
CA GLU A 27 -45.16 10.02 2.12
C GLU A 27 -45.73 8.86 1.31
N TYR A 28 -44.83 8.18 0.60
CA TYR A 28 -45.12 6.98 -0.17
C TYR A 28 -44.40 5.79 0.46
N HIS A 29 -45.05 4.63 0.46
CA HIS A 29 -44.50 3.38 0.96
C HIS A 29 -44.39 2.35 -0.15
N VAL A 30 -43.33 1.55 -0.11
CA VAL A 30 -43.10 0.45 -1.06
C VAL A 30 -42.83 -0.83 -0.29
N SER A 31 -43.47 -1.93 -0.66
CA SER A 31 -43.25 -3.26 -0.07
C SER A 31 -43.40 -4.32 -1.17
N PRO A 32 -42.63 -5.43 -1.17
CA PRO A 32 -42.81 -6.49 -2.15
C PRO A 32 -44.21 -7.13 -2.11
N ALA A 33 -44.91 -7.02 -0.97
CA ALA A 33 -46.29 -7.49 -0.79
C ALA A 33 -47.36 -6.47 -1.21
N GLY A 34 -46.96 -5.27 -1.63
CA GLY A 34 -47.85 -4.19 -2.05
C GLY A 34 -48.48 -4.39 -3.43
N SER A 35 -49.10 -3.33 -3.96
CA SER A 35 -49.66 -3.29 -5.33
C SER A 35 -49.40 -1.94 -5.99
N ASP A 36 -49.01 -1.93 -7.26
CA ASP A 36 -48.79 -0.66 -8.01
C ASP A 36 -50.10 0.08 -8.34
N ASP A 37 -51.25 -0.58 -8.11
CA ASP A 37 -52.59 0.01 -8.17
C ASP A 37 -53.04 0.62 -6.81
N ALA A 38 -52.29 0.36 -5.73
CA ALA A 38 -52.55 0.95 -4.41
C ALA A 38 -52.19 2.45 -4.39
N PRO A 39 -52.69 3.24 -3.42
CA PRO A 39 -52.38 4.66 -3.32
C PRO A 39 -50.95 4.96 -2.81
N GLY A 40 -50.18 3.94 -2.37
CA GLY A 40 -48.83 4.12 -1.84
C GLY A 40 -48.78 4.56 -0.37
N THR A 41 -49.86 4.40 0.39
CA THR A 41 -49.88 4.71 1.83
C THR A 41 -49.27 3.59 2.68
N ALA A 42 -48.95 3.83 3.95
CA ALA A 42 -48.41 2.79 4.85
C ALA A 42 -49.27 1.51 4.91
N GLY A 43 -50.60 1.66 4.93
CA GLY A 43 -51.54 0.52 4.95
C GLY A 43 -51.83 -0.11 3.58
N ALA A 44 -51.40 0.54 2.49
CA ALA A 44 -51.60 0.08 1.12
C ALA A 44 -50.42 0.55 0.24
N PRO A 45 -49.22 -0.03 0.43
CA PRO A 45 -48.00 0.41 -0.22
C PRO A 45 -47.98 0.04 -1.71
N PHE A 46 -47.16 0.77 -2.49
CA PHE A 46 -46.78 0.35 -3.83
C PHE A 46 -45.99 -0.96 -3.79
N ARG A 47 -45.97 -1.70 -4.90
CA ARG A 47 -45.17 -2.92 -5.01
C ARG A 47 -43.75 -2.63 -5.49
N THR A 48 -43.62 -1.76 -6.48
CA THR A 48 -42.37 -1.53 -7.21
C THR A 48 -41.70 -0.21 -6.85
N LEU A 49 -40.37 -0.22 -6.93
CA LEU A 49 -39.56 1.00 -6.76
C LEU A 49 -39.84 2.00 -7.88
N ALA A 50 -40.05 1.51 -9.11
CA ALA A 50 -40.36 2.35 -10.27
C ALA A 50 -41.67 3.14 -10.09
N LYS A 51 -42.72 2.50 -9.56
CA LYS A 51 -43.99 3.17 -9.29
C LYS A 51 -43.83 4.30 -8.28
N ALA A 52 -43.13 4.04 -7.17
CA ALA A 52 -42.90 5.03 -6.12
C ALA A 52 -42.06 6.21 -6.62
N ALA A 53 -40.94 5.92 -7.31
CA ALA A 53 -40.05 6.95 -7.85
C ALA A 53 -40.77 7.90 -8.83
N ALA A 54 -41.75 7.40 -9.60
CA ALA A 54 -42.56 8.21 -10.50
C ALA A 54 -43.53 9.18 -9.79
N GLN A 55 -43.91 8.90 -8.54
CA GLN A 55 -44.80 9.78 -7.76
C GLN A 55 -44.06 10.89 -7.02
N LEU A 56 -42.77 10.74 -6.75
CA LEU A 56 -42.02 11.68 -5.93
C LEU A 56 -41.98 13.09 -6.54
N GLY A 57 -42.32 14.06 -5.68
CA GLY A 57 -42.23 15.49 -5.90
C GLY A 57 -41.44 16.18 -4.79
N LEU A 58 -41.43 17.52 -4.83
CA LEU A 58 -40.59 18.34 -3.95
C LEU A 58 -40.88 18.10 -2.47
N GLY A 59 -39.86 17.70 -1.71
CA GLY A 59 -39.95 17.46 -0.27
C GLY A 59 -40.50 16.10 0.14
N ASP A 60 -40.97 15.29 -0.81
CA ASP A 60 -41.63 14.02 -0.52
C ASP A 60 -40.68 12.96 0.04
N VAL A 61 -41.27 11.97 0.72
CA VAL A 61 -40.58 10.83 1.33
C VAL A 61 -41.05 9.52 0.70
N CYS A 62 -40.13 8.65 0.36
CA CYS A 62 -40.37 7.25 0.00
C CYS A 62 -39.79 6.35 1.10
N THR A 63 -40.64 5.66 1.85
CA THR A 63 -40.26 4.66 2.85
C THR A 63 -40.36 3.25 2.23
N ILE A 64 -39.23 2.60 2.04
CA ILE A 64 -39.12 1.25 1.46
C ILE A 64 -39.08 0.24 2.60
N HIS A 65 -39.98 -0.74 2.58
CA HIS A 65 -40.09 -1.78 3.60
C HIS A 65 -39.22 -3.00 3.27
N GLU A 66 -39.03 -3.87 4.26
CA GLU A 66 -38.19 -5.06 4.21
C GLU A 66 -38.41 -5.89 2.94
N GLY A 67 -37.31 -6.24 2.27
CA GLY A 67 -37.39 -7.05 1.06
C GLY A 67 -36.17 -7.00 0.16
N VAL A 68 -36.15 -7.93 -0.80
CA VAL A 68 -35.20 -7.94 -1.90
C VAL A 68 -35.91 -7.44 -3.16
N TYR A 69 -35.51 -6.27 -3.62
CA TYR A 69 -36.01 -5.61 -4.81
C TYR A 69 -35.06 -5.85 -5.97
N ARG A 70 -35.52 -6.59 -6.98
CA ARG A 70 -34.77 -6.91 -8.20
C ARG A 70 -35.08 -5.93 -9.32
N GLU A 71 -34.95 -4.65 -9.00
CA GLU A 71 -35.25 -3.52 -9.87
C GLU A 71 -34.10 -2.51 -9.85
N VAL A 72 -34.08 -1.59 -10.82
CA VAL A 72 -33.20 -0.41 -10.77
C VAL A 72 -34.02 0.77 -10.26
N LEU A 73 -33.63 1.33 -9.11
CA LEU A 73 -34.22 2.58 -8.61
C LEU A 73 -33.66 3.76 -9.41
N VAL A 74 -34.47 4.28 -10.32
CA VAL A 74 -34.17 5.49 -11.10
C VAL A 74 -35.01 6.64 -10.56
N VAL A 75 -34.36 7.69 -10.05
CA VAL A 75 -35.06 8.89 -9.59
C VAL A 75 -35.00 9.93 -10.72
N PRO A 76 -36.14 10.33 -11.32
CA PRO A 76 -36.13 11.15 -12.54
C PRO A 76 -36.18 12.66 -12.29
N ARG A 77 -36.10 13.13 -11.03
CA ARG A 77 -36.35 14.53 -10.65
C ARG A 77 -35.49 14.96 -9.47
N SER A 78 -35.21 16.27 -9.39
CA SER A 78 -34.52 16.91 -8.28
C SER A 78 -35.48 17.35 -7.18
N GLY A 79 -34.97 17.42 -5.95
CA GLY A 79 -35.53 18.25 -4.89
C GLY A 79 -35.08 19.71 -5.01
N GLU A 80 -35.28 20.47 -3.94
CA GLU A 80 -34.81 21.86 -3.80
C GLU A 80 -34.09 22.06 -2.45
N PRO A 81 -33.28 23.12 -2.29
CA PRO A 81 -32.74 23.49 -0.99
C PRO A 81 -33.86 23.63 0.06
N GLY A 82 -33.75 22.90 1.17
CA GLY A 82 -34.78 22.86 2.23
C GLY A 82 -36.00 21.98 1.93
N LYS A 83 -36.14 21.44 0.71
CA LYS A 83 -37.19 20.48 0.31
C LYS A 83 -36.59 19.32 -0.49
N PRO A 84 -35.65 18.54 0.09
CA PRO A 84 -35.06 17.40 -0.60
C PRO A 84 -36.10 16.29 -0.78
N ILE A 85 -35.96 15.52 -1.86
CA ILE A 85 -36.68 14.23 -1.98
C ILE A 85 -35.92 13.21 -1.13
N ARG A 86 -36.64 12.48 -0.27
CA ARG A 86 -36.05 11.48 0.63
C ARG A 86 -36.49 10.08 0.23
N ILE A 87 -35.53 9.16 0.15
CA ILE A 87 -35.77 7.74 -0.08
C ILE A 87 -35.05 6.99 1.03
N GLN A 88 -35.78 6.21 1.81
CA GLN A 88 -35.23 5.59 3.01
C GLN A 88 -35.77 4.19 3.21
N ALA A 89 -34.95 3.30 3.77
CA ALA A 89 -35.47 2.09 4.37
C ALA A 89 -36.37 2.43 5.57
N ALA A 90 -37.40 1.62 5.79
CA ALA A 90 -38.16 1.64 7.03
C ALA A 90 -37.25 1.35 8.23
N ALA A 91 -37.54 1.97 9.37
CA ALA A 91 -36.65 1.92 10.52
C ALA A 91 -36.45 0.49 11.04
N GLY A 92 -35.19 0.02 11.05
CA GLY A 92 -34.82 -1.32 11.51
C GLY A 92 -35.07 -2.43 10.49
N GLU A 93 -35.59 -2.11 9.30
CA GLU A 93 -35.87 -3.08 8.24
C GLU A 93 -34.70 -3.17 7.25
N ARG A 94 -34.42 -4.39 6.77
CA ARG A 94 -33.36 -4.63 5.78
C ARG A 94 -33.93 -4.56 4.37
N VAL A 95 -33.51 -3.55 3.61
CA VAL A 95 -33.92 -3.33 2.21
C VAL A 95 -32.74 -3.57 1.29
N VAL A 96 -32.87 -4.54 0.39
CA VAL A 96 -31.82 -4.90 -0.58
C VAL A 96 -32.28 -4.57 -2.00
N LEU A 97 -31.54 -3.72 -2.70
CA LEU A 97 -31.66 -3.50 -4.12
C LEU A 97 -30.66 -4.43 -4.81
N SER A 98 -31.16 -5.52 -5.39
CA SER A 98 -30.32 -6.59 -5.93
C SER A 98 -30.19 -6.55 -7.44
N ALA A 99 -28.95 -6.67 -7.90
CA ALA A 99 -28.59 -6.84 -9.29
C ALA A 99 -28.61 -8.30 -9.76
N THR A 100 -28.96 -9.24 -8.88
CA THR A 100 -28.95 -10.68 -9.14
C THR A 100 -30.35 -11.24 -9.31
N GLU A 101 -30.45 -12.37 -10.02
CA GLU A 101 -31.66 -13.20 -10.11
C GLU A 101 -31.41 -14.57 -9.48
N PRO A 102 -32.40 -15.20 -8.82
CA PRO A 102 -32.29 -16.58 -8.38
C PRO A 102 -31.96 -17.51 -9.54
N LEU A 103 -31.03 -18.43 -9.30
CA LEU A 103 -30.61 -19.43 -10.28
C LEU A 103 -31.22 -20.78 -9.94
N GLU A 104 -32.23 -21.18 -10.70
CA GLU A 104 -32.73 -22.56 -10.74
C GLU A 104 -32.11 -23.26 -11.94
N ALA A 105 -31.35 -24.34 -11.69
CA ALA A 105 -30.70 -25.11 -12.74
C ALA A 105 -30.61 -26.59 -12.38
N ASP A 106 -30.63 -27.44 -13.40
CA ASP A 106 -30.53 -28.89 -13.26
C ASP A 106 -29.06 -29.30 -13.10
N TRP A 107 -28.59 -29.29 -11.85
CA TRP A 107 -27.21 -29.64 -11.50
C TRP A 107 -26.98 -31.15 -11.47
N THR A 108 -26.00 -31.62 -12.24
CA THR A 108 -25.54 -33.01 -12.22
C THR A 108 -24.20 -33.13 -11.49
N LYS A 109 -24.16 -33.93 -10.43
CA LYS A 109 -22.94 -34.20 -9.66
C LYS A 109 -21.99 -35.11 -10.45
N GLN A 110 -20.72 -34.73 -10.51
CA GLN A 110 -19.62 -35.52 -11.05
C GLN A 110 -18.89 -36.29 -9.93
N GLU A 111 -18.09 -37.30 -10.27
CA GLU A 111 -17.37 -38.14 -9.29
C GLU A 111 -16.39 -37.34 -8.42
N ASN A 112 -15.80 -36.28 -8.96
CA ASN A 112 -14.87 -35.38 -8.26
C ASN A 112 -15.57 -34.34 -7.36
N GLY A 113 -16.90 -34.39 -7.23
CA GLY A 113 -17.67 -33.46 -6.39
C GLY A 113 -18.08 -32.16 -7.09
N VAL A 114 -17.59 -31.89 -8.30
CA VAL A 114 -18.06 -30.77 -9.12
C VAL A 114 -19.49 -31.02 -9.58
N TYR A 115 -20.30 -29.97 -9.61
CA TYR A 115 -21.64 -29.98 -10.18
C TYR A 115 -21.64 -29.23 -11.50
N VAL A 116 -22.38 -29.74 -12.48
CA VAL A 116 -22.45 -29.16 -13.83
C VAL A 116 -23.89 -28.89 -14.21
N ALA A 117 -24.14 -27.72 -14.80
CA ALA A 117 -25.44 -27.34 -15.34
C ALA A 117 -25.29 -26.50 -16.61
N ARG A 118 -26.32 -26.50 -17.46
CA ARG A 118 -26.41 -25.57 -18.58
C ARG A 118 -27.14 -24.31 -18.10
N ILE A 119 -26.49 -23.16 -18.21
CA ILE A 119 -27.03 -21.84 -17.84
C ILE A 119 -26.95 -20.95 -19.08
N VAL A 120 -28.06 -20.30 -19.44
CA VAL A 120 -28.15 -19.46 -20.65
C VAL A 120 -28.77 -18.11 -20.30
N PRO A 121 -28.11 -16.97 -20.61
CA PRO A 121 -26.72 -16.88 -21.08
C PRO A 121 -25.74 -17.40 -20.01
N LEU A 122 -24.47 -17.63 -20.38
CA LEU A 122 -23.44 -17.95 -19.39
C LEU A 122 -23.36 -16.84 -18.34
N PRO A 123 -23.27 -17.18 -17.05
CA PRO A 123 -23.26 -16.18 -16.00
C PRO A 123 -21.95 -15.39 -16.04
N ALA A 124 -22.04 -14.07 -15.83
CA ALA A 124 -20.86 -13.22 -15.62
C ALA A 124 -20.30 -13.37 -14.20
N GLN A 125 -21.19 -13.54 -13.22
CA GLN A 125 -20.89 -13.81 -11.82
C GLN A 125 -21.91 -14.82 -11.28
N LEU A 126 -21.44 -15.74 -10.45
CA LEU A 126 -22.26 -16.70 -9.71
C LEU A 126 -22.16 -16.38 -8.21
N PHE A 127 -23.27 -16.48 -7.50
CA PHE A 127 -23.36 -16.25 -6.06
C PHE A 127 -23.99 -17.44 -5.36
N PHE A 128 -23.57 -17.71 -4.13
CA PHE A 128 -24.21 -18.66 -3.22
C PHE A 128 -24.35 -18.04 -1.83
N ASP A 129 -25.54 -18.12 -1.24
CA ASP A 129 -25.84 -17.63 0.11
C ASP A 129 -25.40 -16.17 0.37
N GLY A 130 -25.39 -15.32 -0.67
CA GLY A 130 -24.98 -13.91 -0.60
C GLY A 130 -23.48 -13.67 -0.74
N GLN A 131 -22.68 -14.70 -1.03
CA GLN A 131 -21.25 -14.58 -1.35
C GLN A 131 -21.02 -14.81 -2.84
N MET A 132 -20.05 -14.12 -3.42
CA MET A 132 -19.64 -14.37 -4.80
C MET A 132 -18.77 -15.64 -4.88
N ALA A 133 -19.11 -16.54 -5.80
CA ALA A 133 -18.26 -17.67 -6.14
C ALA A 133 -17.03 -17.18 -6.90
N ARG A 134 -15.88 -17.78 -6.62
CA ARG A 134 -14.62 -17.38 -7.22
C ARG A 134 -14.41 -18.07 -8.58
N GLU A 135 -13.98 -17.35 -9.60
CA GLU A 135 -13.52 -18.04 -10.84
C GLU A 135 -12.35 -18.96 -10.48
N ALA A 136 -12.42 -20.21 -10.95
CA ALA A 136 -11.40 -21.22 -10.73
C ALA A 136 -10.01 -20.73 -11.16
N HIS A 137 -9.03 -20.87 -10.26
CA HIS A 137 -7.68 -20.36 -10.51
C HIS A 137 -6.59 -21.20 -9.84
N TRP A 138 -5.41 -21.20 -10.45
CA TRP A 138 -4.21 -21.83 -9.88
C TRP A 138 -3.10 -20.79 -9.68
N PRO A 139 -2.39 -20.78 -8.54
CA PRO A 139 -2.65 -21.58 -7.32
C PRO A 139 -3.93 -21.18 -6.59
N ASN A 140 -4.45 -22.06 -5.72
CA ASN A 140 -5.71 -21.86 -5.00
C ASN A 140 -5.56 -20.84 -3.88
N GLY A 141 -6.47 -19.88 -3.80
CA GLY A 141 -6.58 -18.92 -2.71
C GLY A 141 -7.41 -19.43 -1.53
N ALA A 142 -7.41 -18.65 -0.45
CA ALA A 142 -8.24 -18.88 0.71
C ALA A 142 -9.74 -18.85 0.35
N TYR A 143 -10.47 -19.78 0.96
CA TYR A 143 -11.90 -19.93 0.77
C TYR A 143 -12.64 -18.66 1.24
N GLY A 144 -13.43 -18.06 0.35
CA GLY A 144 -14.24 -16.88 0.63
C GLY A 144 -13.52 -15.53 0.60
N ASP A 145 -12.22 -15.49 0.31
CA ASP A 145 -11.42 -14.25 0.37
C ASP A 145 -10.94 -13.75 -1.00
N LEU A 146 -11.78 -13.03 -1.74
CA LEU A 146 -11.49 -12.59 -3.13
C LEU A 146 -10.16 -11.82 -3.30
N MET A 147 -9.66 -11.16 -2.25
CA MET A 147 -8.39 -10.43 -2.27
C MET A 147 -7.17 -11.37 -2.18
N ASP A 148 -7.32 -12.56 -1.59
CA ASP A 148 -6.26 -13.56 -1.56
C ASP A 148 -6.06 -14.17 -2.95
N ARG A 149 -4.91 -13.86 -3.56
CA ARG A 149 -4.54 -14.25 -4.93
C ARG A 149 -3.10 -14.76 -4.96
N PRO A 150 -2.86 -15.98 -4.47
CA PRO A 150 -1.52 -16.56 -4.50
C PRO A 150 -1.00 -16.64 -5.94
N CYS A 151 0.29 -16.41 -6.08
CA CYS A 151 0.99 -16.40 -7.36
C CYS A 151 2.23 -17.30 -7.29
N VAL A 152 2.68 -17.76 -8.45
CA VAL A 152 3.99 -18.40 -8.62
C VAL A 152 4.92 -17.44 -9.35
N GLN A 153 6.23 -17.59 -9.17
CA GLN A 153 7.22 -16.80 -9.88
C GLN A 153 7.61 -17.45 -11.20
N ALA A 154 7.67 -16.65 -12.26
CA ALA A 154 8.18 -17.06 -13.55
C ALA A 154 9.70 -17.31 -13.49
N GLU A 155 10.19 -18.27 -14.25
CA GLU A 155 11.60 -18.67 -14.28
C GLU A 155 12.35 -18.07 -15.48
N GLU A 156 13.67 -18.32 -15.50
CA GLU A 156 14.56 -17.97 -16.60
C GLU A 156 14.05 -18.50 -17.94
N GLY A 157 14.15 -17.68 -18.99
CA GLY A 157 13.56 -17.95 -20.31
C GLY A 157 12.13 -17.42 -20.52
N THR A 158 11.52 -16.81 -19.50
CA THR A 158 10.28 -16.02 -19.63
C THR A 158 10.52 -14.73 -20.42
N GLY A 159 9.60 -14.37 -21.32
CA GLY A 159 9.69 -13.19 -22.18
C GLY A 159 8.38 -12.87 -22.88
N TYR A 160 8.44 -12.13 -23.99
CA TYR A 160 7.25 -11.68 -24.74
C TYR A 160 6.37 -12.82 -25.28
N GLU A 161 6.98 -13.92 -25.69
CA GLU A 161 6.30 -15.03 -26.38
C GLU A 161 5.78 -16.11 -25.44
N LYS A 162 6.42 -16.28 -24.27
CA LYS A 162 6.19 -17.41 -23.39
C LYS A 162 6.56 -17.12 -21.94
N LEU A 163 5.97 -17.93 -21.06
CA LEU A 163 6.30 -18.03 -19.65
C LEU A 163 6.89 -19.41 -19.35
N VAL A 164 7.97 -19.45 -18.58
CA VAL A 164 8.62 -20.70 -18.13
C VAL A 164 8.39 -20.85 -16.63
N CYS A 165 7.94 -22.04 -16.21
CA CYS A 165 7.76 -22.37 -14.80
C CYS A 165 7.66 -23.89 -14.65
N ARG A 166 8.52 -24.50 -13.81
CA ARG A 166 8.54 -25.95 -13.58
C ARG A 166 7.45 -26.43 -12.62
N GLU A 167 6.78 -25.51 -11.95
CA GLU A 167 5.69 -25.79 -11.00
C GLU A 167 4.31 -25.81 -11.68
N LEU A 168 4.22 -25.53 -12.99
CA LEU A 168 2.96 -25.53 -13.72
C LEU A 168 2.18 -26.84 -13.51
N PRO A 169 0.90 -26.78 -13.09
CA PRO A 169 0.14 -27.93 -12.63
C PRO A 169 -0.18 -28.91 -13.78
N PRO A 170 -0.48 -30.18 -13.47
CA PRO A 170 -1.04 -31.10 -14.46
C PRO A 170 -2.41 -30.60 -14.95
N GLY A 171 -2.79 -31.01 -16.17
CA GLY A 171 -4.05 -30.62 -16.80
C GLY A 171 -3.85 -29.83 -18.09
N ASP A 172 -4.95 -29.35 -18.66
CA ASP A 172 -4.95 -28.53 -19.88
C ASP A 172 -5.46 -27.12 -19.57
N PHE A 173 -4.61 -26.13 -19.82
CA PHE A 173 -4.95 -24.72 -19.67
C PHE A 173 -5.03 -23.98 -21.01
N ASN A 174 -4.96 -24.70 -22.14
CA ASN A 174 -5.10 -24.09 -23.46
C ASN A 174 -6.48 -23.43 -23.60
N GLY A 175 -6.49 -22.20 -24.12
CA GLY A 175 -7.69 -21.36 -24.21
C GLY A 175 -8.02 -20.58 -22.94
N GLY A 176 -7.45 -20.95 -21.79
CA GLY A 176 -7.45 -20.18 -20.55
C GLY A 176 -6.49 -18.99 -20.61
N TYR A 177 -6.22 -18.38 -19.45
CA TYR A 177 -5.43 -17.16 -19.35
C TYR A 177 -4.37 -17.23 -18.25
N ALA A 178 -3.22 -16.63 -18.51
CA ALA A 178 -2.24 -16.26 -17.50
C ALA A 178 -2.45 -14.80 -17.13
N LEU A 179 -2.68 -14.51 -15.84
CA LEU A 179 -2.63 -13.17 -15.26
C LEU A 179 -1.22 -12.94 -14.75
N ILE A 180 -0.48 -11.98 -15.31
CA ILE A 180 0.93 -11.75 -15.00
C ILE A 180 1.22 -10.30 -14.60
N TRP A 181 1.87 -10.12 -13.45
CA TRP A 181 2.49 -8.87 -13.02
C TRP A 181 3.85 -8.70 -13.70
N ARG A 182 3.80 -8.31 -14.98
CA ARG A 182 4.96 -8.22 -15.87
C ARG A 182 5.86 -7.02 -15.55
N GLY A 183 7.14 -7.14 -15.89
CA GLY A 183 8.10 -6.04 -15.79
C GLY A 183 8.31 -5.57 -14.34
N GLY A 184 8.02 -4.29 -14.07
CA GLY A 184 8.05 -3.68 -12.74
C GLY A 184 6.90 -4.04 -11.79
N ALA A 185 5.93 -4.86 -12.21
CA ALA A 185 4.80 -5.30 -11.39
C ALA A 185 3.85 -4.18 -10.88
N TRP A 186 3.91 -2.99 -11.49
CA TRP A 186 3.04 -1.86 -11.19
C TRP A 186 1.56 -2.10 -11.50
N THR A 187 1.31 -3.00 -12.46
CA THR A 187 0.00 -3.52 -12.87
C THR A 187 0.20 -4.96 -13.36
N ASN A 188 -0.90 -5.66 -13.62
CA ASN A 188 -0.89 -6.90 -14.39
C ASN A 188 -1.57 -6.76 -15.75
N GLU A 189 -1.47 -7.83 -16.52
CA GLU A 189 -2.19 -8.05 -17.77
C GLU A 189 -2.57 -9.53 -17.91
N THR A 190 -3.70 -9.83 -18.55
CA THR A 190 -4.06 -11.19 -18.93
C THR A 190 -3.62 -11.51 -20.35
N ALA A 191 -3.01 -12.69 -20.55
CA ALA A 191 -2.69 -13.23 -21.86
C ALA A 191 -3.33 -14.61 -22.03
N ARG A 192 -3.94 -14.84 -23.20
CA ARG A 192 -4.51 -16.15 -23.53
C ARG A 192 -3.40 -17.17 -23.75
N ILE A 193 -3.66 -18.41 -23.35
CA ILE A 193 -2.70 -19.53 -23.43
C ILE A 193 -2.99 -20.36 -24.68
N LYS A 194 -1.96 -20.62 -25.51
CA LYS A 194 -2.10 -21.45 -26.74
C LYS A 194 -1.33 -22.77 -26.76
N ASP A 195 -0.22 -22.87 -26.03
CA ASP A 195 0.62 -24.07 -25.97
C ASP A 195 1.06 -24.26 -24.51
N TYR A 196 0.19 -24.90 -23.73
CA TYR A 196 0.42 -25.23 -22.32
C TYR A 196 1.17 -26.56 -22.18
N ARG A 197 2.29 -26.54 -21.44
CA ARG A 197 3.12 -27.71 -21.14
C ARG A 197 3.32 -27.83 -19.63
N PRO A 198 2.60 -28.76 -18.96
CA PRO A 198 2.74 -28.99 -17.53
C PRO A 198 4.20 -29.19 -17.11
N GLY A 199 4.59 -28.59 -15.98
CA GLY A 199 5.95 -28.66 -15.46
C GLY A 199 7.05 -28.04 -16.34
N GLU A 200 6.70 -27.25 -17.36
CA GLU A 200 7.68 -26.68 -18.29
C GLU A 200 7.40 -25.20 -18.63
N SER A 201 6.38 -24.92 -19.44
CA SER A 201 6.13 -23.57 -19.98
C SER A 201 4.73 -23.42 -20.57
N LEU A 202 4.37 -22.17 -20.88
CA LEU A 202 3.21 -21.83 -21.69
C LEU A 202 3.54 -20.75 -22.72
N ALA A 203 2.89 -20.77 -23.89
CA ALA A 203 3.00 -19.71 -24.89
C ALA A 203 1.77 -18.79 -24.90
N PHE A 204 2.02 -17.49 -25.10
CA PHE A 204 0.99 -16.45 -25.14
C PHE A 204 0.37 -16.29 -26.54
N ASP A 205 -0.91 -15.93 -26.61
CA ASP A 205 -1.63 -15.63 -27.86
C ASP A 205 -2.58 -14.42 -27.75
N PRO A 206 -2.25 -13.27 -28.38
CA PRO A 206 -0.97 -12.98 -29.03
C PRO A 206 0.18 -12.88 -28.00
N PRO A 207 1.44 -12.90 -28.47
CA PRO A 207 2.59 -12.50 -27.66
C PRO A 207 2.43 -11.08 -27.10
N PHE A 208 3.09 -10.80 -25.98
CA PHE A 208 3.13 -9.46 -25.44
C PHE A 208 3.95 -8.52 -26.35
N GLU A 209 3.39 -7.36 -26.66
CA GLU A 209 4.10 -6.34 -27.42
C GLU A 209 5.15 -5.62 -26.55
N PRO A 210 6.32 -5.28 -27.13
CA PRO A 210 7.29 -4.40 -26.48
C PRO A 210 6.71 -3.02 -26.19
N HIS A 211 7.03 -2.48 -25.02
CA HIS A 211 6.69 -1.12 -24.65
C HIS A 211 7.94 -0.25 -24.51
N SER A 212 7.81 1.02 -24.90
CA SER A 212 8.80 2.04 -24.58
C SER A 212 8.06 3.32 -24.20
N ASP A 213 8.63 4.03 -23.24
CA ASP A 213 8.19 5.34 -22.81
C ASP A 213 9.41 6.26 -22.63
N GLN A 214 9.13 7.54 -22.36
CA GLN A 214 10.18 8.55 -22.19
C GLN A 214 10.85 8.55 -20.81
N TYR A 215 10.34 7.77 -19.86
CA TYR A 215 10.76 7.80 -18.46
C TYR A 215 11.77 6.69 -18.14
N HIS A 216 11.69 5.56 -18.83
CA HIS A 216 12.47 4.36 -18.54
C HIS A 216 13.54 4.06 -19.60
N GLN A 217 14.65 3.49 -19.14
CA GLN A 217 15.65 2.91 -20.04
C GLN A 217 15.22 1.48 -20.42
N GLY A 218 14.74 1.30 -21.64
CA GLY A 218 14.24 0.02 -22.13
C GLY A 218 12.76 -0.22 -21.79
N ASP A 219 12.30 -1.46 -21.96
CA ASP A 219 10.92 -1.85 -21.68
C ASP A 219 10.73 -2.23 -20.21
N ALA A 220 10.19 -1.29 -19.42
CA ALA A 220 9.88 -1.50 -18.01
C ALA A 220 8.72 -2.49 -17.77
N PHE A 221 7.95 -2.82 -18.80
CA PHE A 221 6.86 -3.80 -18.75
C PHE A 221 7.28 -5.16 -19.30
N LYS A 222 8.50 -5.36 -19.78
CA LYS A 222 8.91 -6.65 -20.36
C LYS A 222 8.70 -7.82 -19.37
N PRO A 223 7.95 -8.87 -19.73
CA PRO A 223 7.87 -10.09 -18.94
C PRO A 223 9.27 -10.70 -18.73
N LYS A 224 9.58 -11.12 -17.51
CA LYS A 224 10.90 -11.64 -17.13
C LYS A 224 10.80 -12.65 -15.99
N ALA A 225 11.90 -13.38 -15.75
CA ALA A 225 12.06 -14.18 -14.56
C ALA A 225 11.82 -13.35 -13.28
N GLY A 226 11.20 -13.96 -12.27
CA GLY A 226 10.77 -13.33 -11.03
C GLY A 226 9.40 -12.66 -11.10
N ASN A 227 8.82 -12.41 -12.28
CA ASN A 227 7.46 -11.88 -12.36
C ASN A 227 6.44 -12.88 -11.80
N ARG A 228 5.48 -12.36 -11.03
CA ARG A 228 4.41 -13.14 -10.39
C ARG A 228 3.29 -13.39 -11.39
N PHE A 229 2.73 -14.59 -11.39
CA PHE A 229 1.57 -14.94 -12.22
C PHE A 229 0.65 -15.98 -11.56
N LEU A 230 -0.57 -16.06 -12.07
CA LEU A 230 -1.55 -17.12 -11.79
C LEU A 230 -2.30 -17.49 -13.07
N LEU A 231 -2.97 -18.65 -13.08
CA LEU A 231 -3.74 -19.16 -14.21
C LEU A 231 -5.24 -19.13 -13.89
N VAL A 232 -6.07 -18.71 -14.85
CA VAL A 232 -7.54 -18.64 -14.73
C VAL A 232 -8.22 -19.13 -16.00
N GLY A 233 -9.54 -19.39 -15.91
CA GLY A 233 -10.36 -19.66 -17.08
C GLY A 233 -10.12 -21.03 -17.70
N SER A 234 -9.78 -22.03 -16.88
CA SER A 234 -9.73 -23.44 -17.29
C SER A 234 -10.44 -24.33 -16.27
N LEU A 235 -11.13 -25.36 -16.74
CA LEU A 235 -11.67 -26.42 -15.90
C LEU A 235 -10.58 -27.15 -15.09
N ALA A 236 -9.34 -27.17 -15.59
CA ALA A 236 -8.21 -27.78 -14.90
C ALA A 236 -7.84 -27.08 -13.58
N ALA A 237 -8.29 -25.84 -13.39
CA ALA A 237 -8.10 -25.10 -12.13
C ALA A 237 -9.26 -25.27 -11.14
N LEU A 238 -10.35 -25.97 -11.51
CA LEU A 238 -11.53 -26.10 -10.64
C LEU A 238 -11.34 -27.23 -9.63
N ASP A 239 -10.72 -26.90 -8.50
CA ASP A 239 -10.37 -27.89 -7.47
C ASP A 239 -10.48 -27.38 -6.01
N ALA A 240 -10.83 -26.11 -5.78
CA ALA A 240 -11.10 -25.57 -4.46
C ALA A 240 -12.61 -25.31 -4.20
N PRO A 241 -13.11 -25.51 -2.97
CA PRO A 241 -14.49 -25.21 -2.63
C PRO A 241 -14.87 -23.75 -2.94
N GLY A 242 -16.11 -23.52 -3.39
CA GLY A 242 -16.62 -22.20 -3.75
C GLY A 242 -16.17 -21.68 -5.11
N GLU A 243 -15.37 -22.44 -5.85
CA GLU A 243 -14.95 -22.08 -7.20
C GLU A 243 -15.98 -22.46 -8.28
N TRP A 244 -15.95 -21.72 -9.38
CA TRP A 244 -16.76 -22.01 -10.57
C TRP A 244 -16.00 -21.76 -11.88
N PHE A 245 -16.49 -22.36 -12.95
CA PHE A 245 -15.97 -22.17 -14.31
C PHE A 245 -17.11 -22.24 -15.33
N ALA A 246 -17.26 -21.18 -16.15
CA ALA A 246 -18.14 -21.18 -17.31
C ALA A 246 -17.37 -21.50 -18.58
N ASP A 247 -17.70 -22.62 -19.21
CA ASP A 247 -17.12 -23.05 -20.46
C ASP A 247 -17.92 -22.51 -21.64
N ALA A 248 -17.39 -21.48 -22.30
CA ALA A 248 -17.96 -20.89 -23.50
C ALA A 248 -18.05 -21.86 -24.70
N THR A 249 -17.22 -22.89 -24.73
CA THR A 249 -17.17 -23.85 -25.85
C THR A 249 -18.33 -24.85 -25.77
N THR A 250 -18.67 -25.31 -24.56
CA THR A 250 -19.73 -26.29 -24.33
C THR A 250 -21.06 -25.66 -23.89
N GLY A 251 -21.01 -24.41 -23.39
CA GLY A 251 -22.14 -23.70 -22.78
C GLY A 251 -22.52 -24.27 -21.41
N LEU A 252 -21.57 -24.89 -20.71
CA LEU A 252 -21.77 -25.49 -19.39
C LEU A 252 -21.11 -24.65 -18.30
N THR A 253 -21.78 -24.57 -17.15
CA THR A 253 -21.23 -23.98 -15.92
C THR A 253 -20.90 -25.10 -14.95
N HIS A 254 -19.69 -25.07 -14.43
CA HIS A 254 -19.16 -26.01 -13.45
C HIS A 254 -19.02 -25.27 -12.12
N PHE A 255 -19.44 -25.89 -11.03
CA PHE A 255 -19.39 -25.30 -9.70
C PHE A 255 -18.96 -26.35 -8.68
N LEU A 256 -17.93 -26.03 -7.90
CA LEU A 256 -17.52 -26.84 -6.77
C LEU A 256 -18.10 -26.20 -5.50
N PRO A 257 -19.21 -26.72 -4.95
CA PRO A 257 -19.89 -26.09 -3.82
C PRO A 257 -19.03 -26.08 -2.54
N PRO A 258 -19.44 -25.31 -1.51
CA PRO A 258 -18.82 -25.38 -0.19
C PRO A 258 -18.76 -26.81 0.34
N PRO A 259 -17.79 -27.14 1.23
CA PRO A 259 -17.61 -28.50 1.70
C PRO A 259 -18.89 -29.12 2.28
N GLY A 260 -19.27 -30.30 1.78
CA GLY A 260 -20.44 -31.04 2.25
C GLY A 260 -21.79 -30.51 1.78
N LYS A 261 -21.83 -29.52 0.88
CA LYS A 261 -23.08 -28.96 0.34
C LYS A 261 -23.35 -29.43 -1.09
N ALA A 262 -24.65 -29.49 -1.44
CA ALA A 262 -25.10 -29.58 -2.83
C ALA A 262 -25.69 -28.24 -3.30
N PRO A 263 -25.68 -27.94 -4.61
CA PRO A 263 -26.30 -26.73 -5.17
C PRO A 263 -27.75 -26.51 -4.73
N ALA A 264 -28.54 -27.58 -4.61
CA ALA A 264 -29.94 -27.53 -4.20
C ALA A 264 -30.15 -27.11 -2.72
N GLU A 265 -29.09 -27.08 -1.91
CA GLU A 265 -29.11 -26.65 -0.51
C GLU A 265 -28.67 -25.20 -0.33
N LEU A 266 -28.31 -24.52 -1.41
CA LEU A 266 -27.76 -23.16 -1.42
C LEU A 266 -28.75 -22.20 -2.07
N ARG A 267 -28.77 -20.94 -1.63
CA ARG A 267 -29.39 -19.87 -2.40
C ARG A 267 -28.44 -19.45 -3.52
N LEU A 268 -28.63 -20.00 -4.72
CA LEU A 268 -27.85 -19.63 -5.89
C LEU A 268 -28.46 -18.42 -6.61
N GLU A 269 -27.61 -17.49 -7.01
CA GLU A 269 -28.01 -16.31 -7.78
C GLU A 269 -26.97 -16.00 -8.87
N VAL A 270 -27.39 -15.36 -9.95
CA VAL A 270 -26.50 -14.89 -11.03
C VAL A 270 -26.70 -13.41 -11.27
N LYS A 271 -25.64 -12.69 -11.65
CA LYS A 271 -25.76 -11.28 -12.01
C LYS A 271 -26.65 -11.09 -13.25
N ALA A 272 -27.57 -10.14 -13.17
CA ALA A 272 -28.53 -9.83 -14.22
C ALA A 272 -28.49 -8.35 -14.67
N ARG A 273 -27.82 -7.47 -13.91
CA ARG A 273 -27.72 -6.03 -14.22
C ARG A 273 -26.48 -5.39 -13.61
N ASP A 274 -26.12 -4.22 -14.13
CA ASP A 274 -24.90 -3.50 -13.74
C ASP A 274 -25.13 -2.43 -12.67
N GLN A 275 -26.33 -1.85 -12.63
CA GLN A 275 -26.69 -0.76 -11.73
C GLN A 275 -27.97 -1.09 -10.98
N VAL A 276 -28.10 -0.56 -9.76
CA VAL A 276 -29.30 -0.71 -8.91
C VAL A 276 -29.85 0.61 -8.38
N LEU A 277 -29.03 1.67 -8.34
CA LEU A 277 -29.44 3.02 -7.91
C LEU A 277 -28.90 4.06 -8.90
N VAL A 278 -29.79 4.84 -9.52
CA VAL A 278 -29.42 5.81 -10.57
C VAL A 278 -30.05 7.17 -10.27
N LEU A 279 -29.21 8.16 -9.99
CA LEU A 279 -29.57 9.53 -9.60
C LEU A 279 -29.01 10.59 -10.57
N ARG A 280 -28.82 10.22 -11.84
CA ARG A 280 -28.10 11.04 -12.83
C ARG A 280 -28.72 12.42 -13.02
N GLY A 281 -27.89 13.46 -13.00
CA GLY A 281 -28.30 14.85 -13.24
C GLY A 281 -29.28 15.43 -12.21
N CYS A 282 -29.58 14.71 -11.13
CA CYS A 282 -30.53 15.16 -10.11
C CYS A 282 -29.87 16.05 -9.07
N SER A 283 -30.65 16.73 -8.24
CA SER A 283 -30.12 17.49 -7.12
C SER A 283 -30.99 17.38 -5.87
N HIS A 284 -30.39 17.63 -4.71
CA HIS A 284 -31.09 17.64 -3.42
C HIS A 284 -31.87 16.36 -3.14
N LEU A 285 -31.24 15.20 -3.37
CA LEU A 285 -31.76 13.89 -3.00
C LEU A 285 -31.11 13.40 -1.71
N VAL A 286 -31.89 12.74 -0.86
CA VAL A 286 -31.37 12.01 0.31
C VAL A 286 -31.77 10.55 0.16
N VAL A 287 -30.80 9.65 0.06
CA VAL A 287 -31.05 8.20 0.04
C VAL A 287 -30.39 7.57 1.25
N SER A 288 -31.14 6.76 2.01
CA SER A 288 -30.60 6.20 3.26
C SER A 288 -31.04 4.78 3.61
N GLY A 289 -30.14 4.04 4.27
CA GLY A 289 -30.43 2.73 4.86
C GLY A 289 -30.62 1.59 3.87
N LEU A 290 -30.14 1.72 2.63
CA LEU A 290 -30.29 0.71 1.58
C LEU A 290 -29.03 -0.15 1.44
N GLU A 291 -29.22 -1.44 1.21
CA GLU A 291 -28.17 -2.35 0.75
C GLU A 291 -28.26 -2.52 -0.77
N LEU A 292 -27.13 -2.38 -1.46
CA LEU A 292 -26.95 -2.55 -2.89
C LEU A 292 -26.11 -3.80 -3.11
N PHE A 293 -26.66 -4.81 -3.79
CA PHE A 293 -26.02 -6.11 -3.95
C PHE A 293 -25.78 -6.45 -5.41
N GLY A 294 -24.52 -6.71 -5.78
CA GLY A 294 -24.13 -7.17 -7.11
C GLY A 294 -24.13 -6.08 -8.21
N GLY A 295 -24.47 -4.83 -7.89
CA GLY A 295 -24.59 -3.73 -8.86
C GLY A 295 -24.26 -2.37 -8.26
N ALA A 296 -23.89 -1.43 -9.13
CA ALA A 296 -23.39 -0.11 -8.73
C ALA A 296 -24.50 0.94 -8.51
N PHE A 297 -24.16 1.98 -7.74
CA PHE A 297 -24.89 3.25 -7.76
C PHE A 297 -24.27 4.27 -8.74
N ASP A 298 -25.07 5.21 -9.23
CA ASP A 298 -24.63 6.20 -10.22
C ASP A 298 -25.19 7.60 -9.92
N LEU A 299 -24.32 8.47 -9.42
CA LEU A 299 -24.56 9.90 -9.17
C LEU A 299 -23.84 10.75 -10.24
N THR A 300 -23.79 10.30 -11.49
CA THR A 300 -23.24 11.09 -12.59
C THR A 300 -23.98 12.42 -12.71
N ASP A 301 -23.25 13.52 -12.65
CA ASP A 301 -23.77 14.89 -12.71
C ASP A 301 -24.82 15.25 -11.65
N ALA A 302 -24.95 14.46 -10.57
CA ALA A 302 -25.84 14.76 -9.45
C ALA A 302 -25.24 15.84 -8.54
N ASN A 303 -26.05 16.72 -7.96
CA ASN A 303 -25.54 17.81 -7.11
C ASN A 303 -26.26 17.91 -5.77
N ASP A 304 -25.53 18.24 -4.70
CA ASP A 304 -26.13 18.50 -3.40
C ASP A 304 -26.96 17.30 -2.87
N CYS A 305 -26.57 16.07 -3.22
CA CYS A 305 -27.21 14.83 -2.77
C CYS A 305 -26.48 14.21 -1.57
N LEU A 306 -27.22 13.48 -0.74
CA LEU A 306 -26.71 12.72 0.39
C LEU A 306 -27.04 11.23 0.19
N LEU A 307 -26.01 10.39 0.17
CA LEU A 307 -26.13 8.96 0.44
C LEU A 307 -25.70 8.70 1.88
N GLU A 308 -26.57 8.10 2.69
CA GLU A 308 -26.30 7.87 4.11
C GLU A 308 -26.63 6.43 4.53
N ASN A 309 -25.74 5.78 5.28
CA ASN A 309 -25.98 4.39 5.73
C ASN A 309 -26.28 3.46 4.54
N ILE A 310 -25.54 3.61 3.44
CA ILE A 310 -25.65 2.75 2.26
C ILE A 310 -24.58 1.66 2.32
N THR A 311 -24.99 0.41 2.11
CA THR A 311 -24.06 -0.70 1.90
C THR A 311 -24.03 -1.04 0.41
N SER A 312 -22.85 -1.21 -0.19
CA SER A 312 -22.66 -1.56 -1.60
C SER A 312 -21.63 -2.67 -1.74
N PHE A 313 -22.10 -3.88 -2.08
CA PHE A 313 -21.26 -5.06 -2.22
C PHE A 313 -21.28 -5.59 -3.65
N TYR A 314 -20.12 -6.04 -4.13
CA TYR A 314 -19.99 -6.70 -5.44
C TYR A 314 -20.46 -5.83 -6.61
N SER A 315 -20.24 -4.51 -6.55
CA SER A 315 -20.72 -3.58 -7.57
C SER A 315 -20.08 -3.81 -8.95
N ASN A 316 -18.88 -4.41 -8.99
CA ASN A 316 -18.21 -4.84 -10.21
C ASN A 316 -17.32 -6.05 -10.00
N ASP A 317 -17.19 -6.84 -11.07
CA ASP A 317 -16.25 -7.95 -11.18
C ASP A 317 -15.76 -8.06 -12.63
N PHE A 318 -14.49 -8.46 -12.78
CA PHE A 318 -13.90 -8.84 -14.05
C PHE A 318 -12.66 -9.68 -13.76
N THR A 319 -12.33 -10.58 -14.66
CA THR A 319 -11.17 -11.47 -14.49
C THR A 319 -10.20 -11.43 -15.67
N ARG A 320 -10.45 -10.52 -16.62
CA ARG A 320 -9.61 -10.26 -17.78
C ARG A 320 -9.14 -8.82 -17.72
N THR A 321 -7.83 -8.63 -17.78
CA THR A 321 -7.19 -7.33 -17.66
C THR A 321 -6.32 -7.07 -18.88
N ALA A 322 -6.22 -5.81 -19.25
CA ALA A 322 -5.29 -5.29 -20.23
C ALA A 322 -4.52 -4.13 -19.58
N LYS A 323 -3.46 -3.65 -20.23
CA LYS A 323 -2.75 -2.44 -19.77
C LYS A 323 -3.70 -1.27 -19.42
N GLN A 324 -4.77 -1.11 -20.20
CA GLN A 324 -5.90 -0.24 -19.86
C GLN A 324 -7.12 -1.10 -19.58
N VAL A 325 -7.68 -0.99 -18.38
CA VAL A 325 -8.90 -1.72 -18.02
C VAL A 325 -10.07 -1.18 -18.86
N PRO A 326 -10.79 -2.04 -19.59
CA PRO A 326 -11.99 -1.61 -20.31
C PRO A 326 -13.03 -1.01 -19.34
N PRO A 327 -13.89 -0.09 -19.80
CA PRO A 327 -14.96 0.45 -18.97
C PRO A 327 -15.82 -0.66 -18.37
N HIS A 328 -16.02 -0.61 -17.06
CA HIS A 328 -16.86 -1.53 -16.30
C HIS A 328 -17.84 -0.72 -15.42
N PRO A 329 -18.89 -1.37 -14.88
CA PRO A 329 -19.73 -0.73 -13.88
C PRO A 329 -18.91 -0.30 -12.67
N THR A 330 -19.19 0.86 -12.10
CA THR A 330 -18.49 1.34 -10.90
C THR A 330 -19.43 2.23 -10.12
N ASN A 331 -19.35 2.20 -8.79
CA ASN A 331 -20.01 3.22 -7.98
C ASN A 331 -19.44 4.59 -8.35
N ARG A 332 -20.27 5.51 -8.82
CA ARG A 332 -19.80 6.78 -9.37
C ARG A 332 -20.43 7.99 -8.69
N LEU A 333 -19.59 9.00 -8.45
CA LEU A 333 -19.93 10.31 -7.93
C LEU A 333 -19.23 11.39 -8.78
N SER A 334 -19.87 11.89 -9.84
CA SER A 334 -19.20 12.85 -10.75
C SER A 334 -19.74 14.27 -10.76
N GLY A 335 -20.92 14.51 -10.17
CA GLY A 335 -21.40 15.88 -9.96
C GLY A 335 -20.83 16.51 -8.68
N ASN A 336 -21.46 17.55 -8.14
CA ASN A 336 -20.81 18.43 -7.15
C ASN A 336 -21.52 18.48 -5.80
N ARG A 337 -20.77 18.76 -4.74
CA ARG A 337 -21.31 18.99 -3.37
C ARG A 337 -22.15 17.83 -2.83
N ASN A 338 -21.88 16.61 -3.28
CA ASN A 338 -22.53 15.43 -2.77
C ASN A 338 -21.81 14.91 -1.53
N THR A 339 -22.55 14.25 -0.66
CA THR A 339 -22.00 13.62 0.54
C THR A 339 -22.33 12.13 0.55
N LEU A 340 -21.31 11.30 0.79
CA LEU A 340 -21.47 9.93 1.24
C LEU A 340 -21.11 9.91 2.73
N ARG A 341 -22.06 9.51 3.57
CA ARG A 341 -21.89 9.47 5.03
C ARG A 341 -22.21 8.10 5.57
N ARG A 342 -21.31 7.51 6.36
CA ARG A 342 -21.55 6.19 6.97
C ARG A 342 -21.89 5.11 5.93
N CYS A 343 -21.25 5.17 4.76
CA CYS A 343 -21.44 4.17 3.71
C CYS A 343 -20.39 3.06 3.80
N HIS A 344 -20.79 1.85 3.45
CA HIS A 344 -19.95 0.65 3.39
C HIS A 344 -19.80 0.19 1.94
N VAL A 345 -18.59 0.14 1.40
CA VAL A 345 -18.35 -0.37 0.03
C VAL A 345 -17.31 -1.48 0.07
N ALA A 346 -17.64 -2.65 -0.48
CA ALA A 346 -16.71 -3.77 -0.46
C ALA A 346 -16.83 -4.72 -1.65
N TYR A 347 -15.76 -5.50 -1.83
CA TYR A 347 -15.66 -6.64 -2.74
C TYR A 347 -15.80 -6.27 -4.22
N THR A 348 -14.84 -5.52 -4.76
CA THR A 348 -14.81 -5.14 -6.19
C THR A 348 -13.52 -5.53 -6.88
N ALA A 349 -13.63 -5.97 -8.14
CA ALA A 349 -12.47 -6.34 -8.95
C ALA A 349 -11.57 -5.15 -9.26
N GLY A 350 -12.17 -4.00 -9.63
CA GLY A 350 -11.47 -2.75 -9.87
C GLY A 350 -11.83 -1.71 -8.82
N THR A 351 -11.90 -0.44 -9.27
CA THR A 351 -12.31 0.71 -8.45
C THR A 351 -13.59 0.40 -7.64
N GLY A 352 -13.56 0.66 -6.34
CA GLY A 352 -14.75 0.58 -5.48
C GLY A 352 -15.65 1.80 -5.60
N LEU A 353 -15.04 3.00 -5.72
CA LEU A 353 -15.73 4.27 -5.90
C LEU A 353 -14.92 5.26 -6.75
N ASP A 354 -15.54 5.82 -7.79
CA ASP A 354 -14.98 6.83 -8.70
C ASP A 354 -15.59 8.21 -8.39
N ILE A 355 -14.77 9.13 -7.86
CA ILE A 355 -15.14 10.51 -7.52
C ILE A 355 -14.53 11.49 -8.51
N LYS A 356 -15.38 12.34 -9.06
CA LYS A 356 -15.05 13.51 -9.89
C LYS A 356 -15.80 14.73 -9.38
N GLY A 357 -15.73 15.85 -10.10
CA GLY A 357 -16.46 17.06 -9.72
C GLY A 357 -15.83 17.82 -8.56
N GLU A 358 -16.62 18.71 -7.96
CA GLU A 358 -16.15 19.69 -6.97
C GLU A 358 -16.92 19.60 -5.65
N GLY A 359 -16.19 19.72 -4.53
CA GLY A 359 -16.76 19.82 -3.19
C GLY A 359 -17.46 18.56 -2.68
N ASN A 360 -17.16 17.38 -3.22
CA ASN A 360 -17.72 16.13 -2.74
C ASN A 360 -17.09 15.70 -1.42
N THR A 361 -17.88 15.08 -0.53
CA THR A 361 -17.44 14.66 0.80
C THR A 361 -17.72 13.18 1.04
N LEU A 362 -16.71 12.45 1.48
CA LEU A 362 -16.83 11.13 2.10
C LEU A 362 -16.54 11.29 3.57
N THR A 363 -17.47 10.89 4.43
CA THR A 363 -17.27 11.01 5.87
C THR A 363 -17.77 9.80 6.63
N HIS A 364 -16.94 9.29 7.55
CA HIS A 364 -17.25 8.09 8.32
C HIS A 364 -17.56 6.89 7.43
N CYS A 365 -16.94 6.72 6.27
CA CYS A 365 -17.19 5.59 5.38
C CYS A 365 -16.19 4.45 5.64
N VAL A 366 -16.62 3.21 5.34
CA VAL A 366 -15.78 2.01 5.40
C VAL A 366 -15.66 1.44 4.00
N LEU A 367 -14.45 1.36 3.45
CA LEU A 367 -14.17 0.82 2.12
C LEU A 367 -13.13 -0.29 2.24
N HIS A 368 -13.45 -1.52 1.82
CA HIS A 368 -12.47 -2.60 1.90
C HIS A 368 -12.60 -3.72 0.88
N ASP A 369 -11.52 -4.49 0.71
CA ASP A 369 -11.45 -5.61 -0.24
C ASP A 369 -11.76 -5.15 -1.67
N LEU A 370 -11.06 -4.10 -2.10
CA LEU A 370 -11.29 -3.41 -3.36
C LEU A 370 -10.08 -3.53 -4.29
N GLY A 371 -10.34 -3.61 -5.59
CA GLY A 371 -9.28 -3.74 -6.57
C GLY A 371 -8.59 -5.10 -6.52
N TYR A 372 -9.32 -6.18 -6.20
CA TYR A 372 -8.70 -7.52 -6.10
C TYR A 372 -8.16 -8.05 -7.44
N MET A 373 -8.36 -7.34 -8.55
CA MET A 373 -7.66 -7.63 -9.79
C MET A 373 -6.30 -6.96 -9.93
N GLY A 374 -5.87 -6.08 -9.01
CA GLY A 374 -4.52 -5.50 -9.00
C GLY A 374 -4.14 -4.71 -10.25
N THR A 375 -5.09 -3.97 -10.82
CA THR A 375 -4.89 -3.11 -12.00
C THR A 375 -4.33 -1.75 -11.58
N TYR A 376 -4.13 -0.83 -12.54
CA TYR A 376 -3.78 0.56 -12.25
C TYR A 376 -4.88 1.39 -11.57
N GLU A 377 -6.06 0.82 -11.36
CA GLU A 377 -7.15 1.48 -10.66
C GLU A 377 -6.90 1.47 -9.15
N GLY A 378 -7.06 2.63 -8.51
CA GLY A 378 -7.10 2.73 -7.05
C GLY A 378 -8.43 2.24 -6.48
N ALA A 379 -8.45 1.80 -5.22
CA ALA A 379 -9.68 1.40 -4.54
C ALA A 379 -10.71 2.55 -4.48
N LEU A 380 -10.24 3.75 -4.13
CA LEU A 380 -10.96 5.01 -4.23
C LEU A 380 -10.25 5.92 -5.23
N GLN A 381 -10.91 6.25 -6.34
CA GLN A 381 -10.37 7.19 -7.32
C GLN A 381 -10.91 8.59 -7.09
N VAL A 382 -10.00 9.55 -6.95
CA VAL A 382 -10.27 10.96 -6.69
C VAL A 382 -9.53 11.79 -7.74
N ILE A 383 -9.86 11.55 -9.01
CA ILE A 383 -9.08 12.05 -10.14
C ILE A 383 -9.66 13.34 -10.68
N GLY A 384 -8.85 14.39 -10.75
CA GLY A 384 -9.24 15.68 -11.33
C GLY A 384 -10.32 16.41 -10.52
N THR A 385 -10.47 16.09 -9.24
CA THR A 385 -11.44 16.74 -8.35
C THR A 385 -10.93 18.07 -7.81
N LYS A 386 -11.85 18.92 -7.32
CA LYS A 386 -11.48 20.11 -6.56
C LYS A 386 -12.21 20.17 -5.23
N GLY A 387 -11.46 20.33 -4.14
CA GLY A 387 -12.07 20.49 -2.81
C GLY A 387 -12.77 19.25 -2.29
N THR A 388 -12.38 18.04 -2.76
CA THR A 388 -12.91 16.79 -2.20
C THR A 388 -12.44 16.64 -0.75
N VAL A 389 -13.31 16.15 0.12
CA VAL A 389 -13.00 15.86 1.52
C VAL A 389 -13.22 14.38 1.78
N ILE A 390 -12.20 13.71 2.32
CA ILE A 390 -12.26 12.33 2.81
C ILE A 390 -11.88 12.40 4.28
N ASP A 391 -12.85 12.16 5.16
CA ASP A 391 -12.71 12.49 6.58
C ASP A 391 -13.28 11.40 7.49
N HIS A 392 -12.53 10.97 8.51
CA HIS A 392 -12.94 9.90 9.43
C HIS A 392 -13.31 8.57 8.72
N CYS A 393 -12.67 8.24 7.60
CA CYS A 393 -12.95 7.00 6.88
C CYS A 393 -11.97 5.88 7.24
N SER A 394 -12.44 4.63 7.23
CA SER A 394 -11.58 3.45 7.26
C SER A 394 -11.46 2.89 5.84
N LEU A 395 -10.24 2.80 5.31
CA LEU A 395 -9.97 2.20 4.01
C LEU A 395 -8.92 1.11 4.17
N TYR A 396 -9.24 -0.12 3.80
CA TYR A 396 -8.29 -1.21 3.96
C TYR A 396 -8.39 -2.35 2.95
N ARG A 397 -7.29 -3.10 2.81
CA ARG A 397 -7.18 -4.26 1.91
C ARG A 397 -7.49 -3.87 0.46
N SER A 398 -6.51 -3.25 -0.21
CA SER A 398 -6.58 -2.94 -1.64
C SER A 398 -5.52 -3.67 -2.44
N GLY A 399 -5.85 -4.05 -3.68
CA GLY A 399 -4.89 -4.69 -4.58
C GLY A 399 -3.71 -3.78 -4.94
N ARG A 400 -4.01 -2.51 -5.24
CA ARG A 400 -3.03 -1.43 -5.45
C ARG A 400 -3.22 -0.36 -4.37
N ASP A 401 -3.26 0.91 -4.71
CA ASP A 401 -3.44 2.02 -3.75
C ASP A 401 -4.87 2.09 -3.17
N LEU A 402 -4.98 2.61 -1.92
CA LEU A 402 -6.29 2.85 -1.30
C LEU A 402 -6.94 4.11 -1.88
N ILE A 403 -6.15 5.19 -2.03
CA ILE A 403 -6.63 6.48 -2.55
C ILE A 403 -5.74 6.94 -3.71
N LEU A 404 -6.28 6.90 -4.93
CA LEU A 404 -5.67 7.44 -6.14
C LEU A 404 -6.11 8.88 -6.36
N HIS A 405 -5.24 9.86 -6.18
CA HIS A 405 -5.62 11.28 -6.20
C HIS A 405 -4.89 12.11 -7.26
N HIS A 406 -4.76 11.56 -8.46
CA HIS A 406 -4.17 12.24 -9.61
C HIS A 406 -4.92 13.53 -9.98
N LYS A 407 -4.19 14.63 -10.19
CA LYS A 407 -4.72 15.94 -10.61
C LYS A 407 -5.80 16.50 -9.66
N ALA A 408 -5.87 16.01 -8.42
CA ALA A 408 -6.77 16.55 -7.42
C ALA A 408 -6.20 17.85 -6.85
N GLU A 409 -7.07 18.85 -6.68
CA GLU A 409 -6.70 20.16 -6.13
C GLU A 409 -7.47 20.42 -4.83
N ASN A 410 -6.83 21.04 -3.83
CA ASN A 410 -7.44 21.35 -2.54
C ASN A 410 -8.10 20.12 -1.86
N LEU A 411 -7.57 18.92 -2.09
CA LEU A 411 -8.04 17.68 -1.48
C LEU A 411 -7.74 17.68 0.02
N ARG A 412 -8.63 17.11 0.83
CA ARG A 412 -8.39 16.86 2.25
C ARG A 412 -8.58 15.39 2.54
N ILE A 413 -7.53 14.72 3.03
CA ILE A 413 -7.56 13.36 3.57
C ILE A 413 -7.23 13.48 5.05
N THR A 414 -8.26 13.45 5.91
CA THR A 414 -8.10 13.73 7.35
C THR A 414 -8.75 12.70 8.25
N TYR A 415 -8.10 12.39 9.38
CA TYR A 415 -8.65 11.45 10.36
C TYR A 415 -9.02 10.07 9.77
N CYS A 416 -8.37 9.64 8.70
CA CYS A 416 -8.60 8.35 8.07
C CYS A 416 -7.67 7.27 8.62
N ASP A 417 -8.18 6.05 8.66
CA ASP A 417 -7.42 4.85 8.96
C ASP A 417 -7.17 4.07 7.66
N LEU A 418 -5.93 4.04 7.19
CA LEU A 418 -5.53 3.56 5.87
C LEU A 418 -4.56 2.40 6.01
N HIS A 419 -4.98 1.16 5.71
CA HIS A 419 -4.10 0.01 5.94
C HIS A 419 -4.22 -1.17 4.99
N HIS A 420 -3.15 -1.97 4.91
CA HIS A 420 -3.07 -3.11 4.00
C HIS A 420 -3.34 -2.68 2.55
N ALA A 421 -2.69 -1.59 2.14
CA ALA A 421 -2.66 -1.18 0.75
C ALA A 421 -1.65 -2.02 -0.02
N VAL A 422 -1.80 -2.05 -1.35
CA VAL A 422 -0.84 -2.60 -2.29
C VAL A 422 -0.56 -4.07 -1.97
N MET A 423 -1.62 -4.87 -1.86
CA MET A 423 -1.51 -6.30 -1.54
C MET A 423 -1.12 -7.17 -2.74
N LEU A 424 -1.30 -6.65 -3.96
CA LEU A 424 -1.09 -7.40 -5.20
C LEU A 424 -0.03 -6.78 -6.10
N ASN A 425 0.21 -5.48 -6.03
CA ASN A 425 1.08 -4.72 -6.93
C ASN A 425 2.40 -4.30 -6.26
N ASP A 426 3.27 -3.65 -7.03
CA ASP A 426 4.48 -2.99 -6.54
C ASP A 426 4.43 -1.49 -6.92
N ASP A 427 5.22 -0.64 -6.24
CA ASP A 427 5.37 0.79 -6.56
C ASP A 427 4.05 1.60 -6.47
N ALA A 428 3.45 1.55 -5.29
CA ALA A 428 2.27 2.31 -4.92
C ALA A 428 2.27 2.57 -3.41
N GLY A 429 1.25 3.26 -2.90
CA GLY A 429 1.10 3.48 -1.47
C GLY A 429 -0.34 3.52 -1.01
N ALA A 430 -0.56 3.74 0.29
CA ALA A 430 -1.93 3.93 0.81
C ALA A 430 -2.59 5.14 0.13
N THR A 431 -1.85 6.22 -0.04
CA THR A 431 -2.22 7.34 -0.92
C THR A 431 -1.24 7.44 -2.07
N TYR A 432 -1.71 7.73 -3.28
CA TYR A 432 -0.87 7.83 -4.46
C TYR A 432 -1.27 8.99 -5.38
N ALA A 433 -0.30 9.85 -5.71
CA ALA A 433 -0.40 10.82 -6.80
C ALA A 433 0.86 10.83 -7.67
N TRP A 434 0.67 11.11 -8.95
CA TRP A 434 1.73 11.36 -9.94
C TRP A 434 1.32 12.58 -10.77
N GLY A 435 2.26 13.47 -11.12
CA GLY A 435 1.96 14.63 -11.97
C GLY A 435 0.86 15.53 -11.43
N THR A 436 0.85 15.82 -10.13
CA THR A 436 -0.25 16.49 -9.45
C THR A 436 0.20 17.74 -8.70
N GLU A 437 -0.37 18.89 -9.07
CA GLU A 437 -0.28 20.14 -8.31
C GLU A 437 -1.39 20.15 -7.25
N GLY A 438 -1.03 19.94 -5.98
CA GLY A 438 -1.99 19.78 -4.89
C GLY A 438 -2.73 21.08 -4.52
N LYS A 439 -2.16 22.25 -4.83
CA LYS A 439 -2.68 23.59 -4.47
C LYS A 439 -3.07 23.72 -2.99
N GLY A 440 -2.23 23.20 -2.10
CA GLY A 440 -2.50 23.18 -0.66
C GLY A 440 -3.36 22.01 -0.21
N SER A 441 -3.41 20.93 -0.98
CA SER A 441 -4.04 19.67 -0.55
C SER A 441 -3.42 19.17 0.77
N VAL A 442 -4.28 18.71 1.68
CA VAL A 442 -3.91 18.32 3.05
C VAL A 442 -4.06 16.81 3.23
N ILE A 443 -3.00 16.16 3.71
CA ILE A 443 -3.02 14.77 4.19
C ILE A 443 -2.61 14.80 5.65
N ALA A 444 -3.56 14.70 6.58
CA ALA A 444 -3.27 14.93 7.99
C ALA A 444 -4.09 14.15 9.01
N TYR A 445 -3.53 13.93 10.20
CA TYR A 445 -4.20 13.23 11.31
C TYR A 445 -4.65 11.81 10.94
N ASN A 446 -3.97 11.16 10.00
CA ASN A 446 -4.29 9.80 9.56
C ASN A 446 -3.42 8.77 10.27
N TRP A 447 -3.95 7.56 10.38
CA TRP A 447 -3.15 6.35 10.58
C TRP A 447 -2.92 5.71 9.21
N VAL A 448 -1.65 5.42 8.89
CA VAL A 448 -1.26 4.80 7.62
C VAL A 448 -0.35 3.61 7.92
N HIS A 449 -0.82 2.39 7.68
CA HIS A 449 -0.07 1.24 8.20
C HIS A 449 -0.25 -0.12 7.52
N HIS A 450 0.66 -1.04 7.86
CA HIS A 450 0.58 -2.46 7.50
C HIS A 450 0.46 -2.70 5.98
N SER A 451 1.02 -1.78 5.19
CA SER A 451 1.16 -1.93 3.74
C SER A 451 2.56 -2.49 3.48
N VAL A 452 2.70 -3.81 3.70
CA VAL A 452 3.98 -4.50 3.94
C VAL A 452 4.61 -5.16 2.71
N GLN A 453 3.95 -5.13 1.54
CA GLN A 453 4.53 -5.69 0.33
C GLN A 453 5.82 -4.93 -0.06
N GLU A 454 6.76 -5.62 -0.70
CA GLU A 454 7.99 -4.99 -1.18
C GLU A 454 7.66 -3.78 -2.07
N HIS A 455 8.46 -2.72 -1.98
CA HIS A 455 8.26 -1.46 -2.71
C HIS A 455 6.92 -0.73 -2.43
N THR A 456 6.28 -1.01 -1.30
CA THR A 456 5.06 -0.31 -0.86
C THR A 456 5.38 0.86 0.06
N VAL A 457 4.75 2.01 -0.21
CA VAL A 457 4.93 3.26 0.55
C VAL A 457 3.70 3.53 1.43
N GLY A 458 3.87 4.22 2.56
CA GLY A 458 2.74 4.77 3.31
C GLY A 458 2.02 5.87 2.52
N ILE A 459 2.57 7.09 2.55
CA ILE A 459 2.07 8.26 1.81
C ILE A 459 2.98 8.50 0.61
N TYR A 460 2.45 8.35 -0.60
CA TYR A 460 3.26 8.42 -1.83
C TYR A 460 2.87 9.61 -2.71
N LEU A 461 3.72 10.64 -2.69
CA LEU A 461 3.74 11.70 -3.68
C LEU A 461 4.82 11.35 -4.71
N ASP A 462 4.38 10.75 -5.81
CA ASP A 462 5.23 10.28 -6.89
C ASP A 462 5.75 11.46 -7.75
N ASN A 463 6.51 11.15 -8.80
CA ASN A 463 7.18 12.13 -9.63
C ASN A 463 6.22 13.25 -10.08
N PHE A 464 6.74 14.48 -10.11
CA PHE A 464 6.06 15.67 -10.62
C PHE A 464 4.86 16.11 -9.76
N CYS A 465 4.94 15.92 -8.45
CA CYS A 465 3.97 16.47 -7.51
C CYS A 465 4.45 17.81 -6.93
N SER A 466 3.51 18.69 -6.59
CA SER A 466 3.84 19.95 -5.91
C SER A 466 2.75 20.42 -4.94
N ASP A 467 3.09 21.31 -4.01
CA ASP A 467 2.15 22.08 -3.19
C ASP A 467 1.18 21.23 -2.35
N PHE A 468 1.71 20.22 -1.65
CA PHE A 468 0.99 19.40 -0.66
C PHE A 468 1.40 19.77 0.77
N VAL A 469 0.46 19.67 1.71
CA VAL A 469 0.70 19.78 3.15
C VAL A 469 0.43 18.42 3.80
N VAL A 470 1.47 17.75 4.25
CA VAL A 470 1.42 16.40 4.84
C VAL A 470 1.81 16.51 6.31
N HIS A 471 0.85 16.42 7.23
CA HIS A 471 1.17 16.65 8.65
C HIS A 471 0.41 15.81 9.67
N HIS A 472 1.02 15.59 10.84
CA HIS A 472 0.38 14.88 11.94
C HIS A 472 -0.16 13.49 11.57
N ASN A 473 0.46 12.81 10.61
CA ASN A 473 0.15 11.41 10.31
C ASN A 473 1.00 10.50 11.19
N VAL A 474 0.43 9.38 11.64
CA VAL A 474 1.18 8.27 12.24
C VAL A 474 1.31 7.19 11.17
N VAL A 475 2.54 6.93 10.73
CA VAL A 475 2.84 6.02 9.63
C VAL A 475 3.72 4.89 10.12
N TRP A 476 3.29 3.63 9.96
CA TRP A 476 4.10 2.50 10.41
C TRP A 476 3.90 1.19 9.66
N ALA A 477 4.88 0.29 9.75
CA ALA A 477 4.84 -1.03 9.11
C ALA A 477 4.55 -0.94 7.60
N CYS A 478 5.26 -0.07 6.89
CA CYS A 478 5.23 0.05 5.43
C CYS A 478 6.50 -0.56 4.81
N GLY A 479 6.36 -1.25 3.67
CA GLY A 479 7.41 -2.11 3.09
C GLY A 479 8.65 -1.41 2.53
N SER A 480 8.58 -0.12 2.17
CA SER A 480 9.70 0.65 1.60
C SER A 480 10.04 1.89 2.43
N SER A 481 9.09 2.82 2.54
CA SER A 481 9.24 4.08 3.26
C SER A 481 7.92 4.51 3.88
N GLY A 482 7.98 5.34 4.93
CA GLY A 482 6.79 5.98 5.47
C GLY A 482 6.19 6.99 4.49
N ILE A 483 6.99 7.96 4.04
CA ILE A 483 6.57 9.02 3.11
C ILE A 483 7.55 9.08 1.94
N THR A 484 7.07 9.07 0.71
CA THR A 484 7.92 9.24 -0.49
C THR A 484 7.59 10.53 -1.22
N LEU A 485 8.64 11.24 -1.62
CA LEU A 485 8.61 12.51 -2.35
C LEU A 485 9.48 12.38 -3.62
N ASN A 486 8.95 11.70 -4.64
CA ASN A 486 9.71 11.51 -5.88
C ASN A 486 9.82 12.81 -6.68
N CYS A 487 10.93 12.96 -7.39
CA CYS A 487 11.28 14.19 -8.09
C CYS A 487 10.64 14.27 -9.49
N GLU A 488 10.23 15.44 -9.96
CA GLU A 488 10.31 16.73 -9.30
C GLU A 488 9.24 16.87 -8.20
N ALA A 489 9.63 17.37 -7.02
CA ALA A 489 8.79 17.44 -5.82
C ALA A 489 8.87 18.83 -5.17
N HIS A 490 8.01 19.76 -5.58
CA HIS A 490 8.16 21.18 -5.24
C HIS A 490 7.19 21.64 -4.14
N ASN A 491 7.66 22.56 -3.29
CA ASN A 491 6.83 23.30 -2.34
C ASN A 491 5.96 22.42 -1.40
N HIS A 492 6.35 21.19 -1.12
CA HIS A 492 5.64 20.39 -0.12
C HIS A 492 5.98 20.88 1.30
N LEU A 493 5.01 20.87 2.21
CA LEU A 493 5.24 20.98 3.64
C LEU A 493 4.98 19.63 4.29
N VAL A 494 6.04 18.96 4.75
CA VAL A 494 5.97 17.66 5.44
C VAL A 494 6.31 17.86 6.90
N ALA A 495 5.28 18.00 7.75
CA ALA A 495 5.43 18.52 9.11
C ALA A 495 4.88 17.60 10.19
N ASN A 496 5.55 17.43 11.33
CA ASN A 496 4.94 16.80 12.52
C ASN A 496 4.38 15.38 12.26
N ASN A 497 4.98 14.57 11.39
CA ASN A 497 4.56 13.17 11.22
C ASN A 497 5.36 12.27 12.17
N THR A 498 4.75 11.21 12.70
CA THR A 498 5.44 10.14 13.43
C THR A 498 5.61 8.95 12.50
N ILE A 499 6.85 8.57 12.20
CA ILE A 499 7.14 7.48 11.26
C ILE A 499 7.92 6.38 11.97
N ALA A 500 7.37 5.18 12.04
CA ALA A 500 7.92 4.06 12.82
C ALA A 500 7.90 2.76 12.03
N GLN A 501 8.76 1.80 12.37
CA GLN A 501 8.69 0.43 11.80
C GLN A 501 8.67 0.37 10.26
N CYS A 502 9.23 1.39 9.59
CA CYS A 502 9.47 1.41 8.15
C CYS A 502 10.98 1.27 7.90
N PRO A 503 11.41 0.66 6.78
CA PRO A 503 12.84 0.61 6.44
C PRO A 503 13.46 2.01 6.36
N LYS A 504 12.72 2.99 5.82
CA LYS A 504 13.12 4.39 5.74
C LYS A 504 11.98 5.30 6.18
N ALA A 505 12.30 6.43 6.80
CA ALA A 505 11.32 7.47 7.08
C ALA A 505 10.83 8.12 5.77
N PHE A 506 11.79 8.50 4.93
CA PHE A 506 11.55 9.16 3.65
C PHE A 506 12.12 8.37 2.47
N GLY A 507 11.48 8.47 1.31
CA GLY A 507 11.95 7.92 0.04
C GLY A 507 12.00 8.98 -1.04
N THR A 508 12.94 8.84 -1.98
CA THR A 508 13.04 9.69 -3.18
C THR A 508 13.56 8.88 -4.36
N PHE A 509 12.95 9.10 -5.53
CA PHE A 509 13.38 8.61 -6.82
C PHE A 509 13.23 9.71 -7.88
N ALA A 510 14.09 9.70 -8.90
CA ALA A 510 13.98 10.56 -10.08
C ALA A 510 14.19 9.72 -11.33
N TYR A 511 13.38 9.95 -12.36
CA TYR A 511 13.59 9.31 -13.66
C TYR A 511 14.95 9.69 -14.24
N HIS A 512 15.57 8.75 -14.97
CA HIS A 512 16.95 8.88 -15.46
C HIS A 512 17.21 10.13 -16.32
N ALA A 513 16.18 10.62 -17.04
CA ALA A 513 16.27 11.79 -17.91
C ALA A 513 16.06 13.12 -17.17
N TYR A 514 15.75 13.08 -15.88
CA TYR A 514 15.39 14.23 -15.06
C TYR A 514 16.43 14.46 -13.98
N SER A 515 16.72 15.73 -13.69
CA SER A 515 17.56 16.09 -12.56
C SER A 515 16.72 16.08 -11.29
N PRO A 516 17.14 15.39 -10.22
CA PRO A 516 16.42 15.44 -8.95
C PRO A 516 16.26 16.88 -8.45
N ASP A 517 15.04 17.25 -8.06
CA ASP A 517 14.70 18.60 -7.66
C ASP A 517 13.53 18.56 -6.67
N GLN A 518 13.79 19.07 -5.46
CA GLN A 518 12.85 19.21 -4.36
C GLN A 518 12.73 20.67 -3.88
N THR A 519 13.01 21.64 -4.75
CA THR A 519 13.04 23.07 -4.39
C THR A 519 11.73 23.52 -3.70
N GLY A 520 11.87 24.28 -2.62
CA GLY A 520 10.75 24.82 -1.84
C GLY A 520 10.11 23.83 -0.87
N THR A 521 10.45 22.54 -0.96
CA THR A 521 9.94 21.53 -0.03
C THR A 521 10.59 21.65 1.34
N ARG A 522 9.80 21.59 2.41
CA ARG A 522 10.24 21.60 3.81
C ARG A 522 9.86 20.30 4.49
N ILE A 523 10.81 19.70 5.20
CA ILE A 523 10.61 18.52 6.04
C ILE A 523 10.90 18.95 7.46
N VAL A 524 9.88 19.10 8.30
CA VAL A 524 10.01 19.81 9.58
C VAL A 524 9.29 19.14 10.74
N ASN A 525 9.85 19.19 11.96
CA ASN A 525 9.22 18.67 13.18
C ASN A 525 8.82 17.17 13.16
N ASN A 526 9.31 16.36 12.23
CA ASN A 526 8.91 14.95 12.17
C ASN A 526 9.62 14.14 13.25
N LEU A 527 8.88 13.20 13.87
CA LEU A 527 9.40 12.23 14.81
C LEU A 527 9.75 10.94 14.07
N LEU A 528 11.05 10.69 13.94
CA LEU A 528 11.63 9.65 13.11
C LEU A 528 12.05 8.47 13.99
N LEU A 529 11.19 7.46 13.99
CA LEU A 529 11.39 6.14 14.59
C LEU A 529 11.69 5.08 13.50
N ALA A 530 12.20 5.57 12.36
CA ALA A 530 12.68 4.86 11.20
C ALA A 530 13.94 5.57 10.68
N GLN A 531 14.74 4.88 9.86
CA GLN A 531 16.00 5.44 9.37
C GLN A 531 15.77 6.71 8.53
N PHE A 532 16.55 7.76 8.81
CA PHE A 532 16.64 8.94 7.96
C PHE A 532 18.08 9.41 7.83
N ASP A 533 18.58 9.54 6.60
CA ASP A 533 19.86 10.18 6.30
C ASP A 533 19.63 11.32 5.31
N ALA A 534 19.84 12.57 5.77
CA ALA A 534 19.67 13.76 4.95
C ALA A 534 20.70 13.88 3.82
N ASN A 535 21.74 13.03 3.81
CA ASN A 535 22.74 12.97 2.73
C ASN A 535 22.49 11.79 1.77
N ASP A 536 21.49 10.94 2.03
CA ASP A 536 21.11 9.85 1.13
C ASP A 536 20.15 10.36 0.04
N PRO A 537 20.60 10.49 -1.22
CA PRO A 537 19.76 10.96 -2.32
C PRO A 537 18.57 10.04 -2.63
N GLY A 538 18.57 8.80 -2.11
CA GLY A 538 17.43 7.89 -2.18
C GLY A 538 16.37 8.14 -1.10
N GLN A 539 16.59 9.11 -0.21
CA GLN A 539 15.64 9.51 0.84
C GLN A 539 15.20 10.97 0.70
N VAL A 540 16.16 11.85 0.39
CA VAL A 540 15.92 13.28 0.21
C VAL A 540 17.02 13.90 -0.65
N ILE A 541 16.68 14.90 -1.46
CA ILE A 541 17.66 15.68 -2.21
C ILE A 541 18.25 16.76 -1.31
N SER A 542 19.57 16.95 -1.38
CA SER A 542 20.31 17.94 -0.60
C SER A 542 20.85 19.07 -1.49
N GLY A 543 21.30 20.16 -0.87
CA GLY A 543 21.84 21.33 -1.57
C GLY A 543 20.77 22.29 -2.08
N GLU A 544 21.11 23.13 -3.07
CA GLU A 544 20.25 24.22 -3.56
C GLU A 544 18.91 23.74 -4.15
N LYS A 545 18.89 22.53 -4.70
CA LYS A 545 17.70 21.86 -5.25
C LYS A 545 17.08 20.87 -4.27
N GLY A 546 17.58 20.84 -3.04
CA GLY A 546 17.12 19.92 -2.02
C GLY A 546 15.89 20.39 -1.28
N ALA A 547 15.21 19.46 -0.62
CA ALA A 547 14.29 19.83 0.45
C ALA A 547 15.08 20.44 1.62
N VAL A 548 14.40 21.18 2.50
CA VAL A 548 15.00 21.76 3.71
C VAL A 548 14.55 20.97 4.93
N PRO A 549 15.40 20.09 5.51
CA PRO A 549 15.14 19.46 6.80
C PRO A 549 15.35 20.46 7.94
N GLU A 550 14.41 20.55 8.86
CA GLU A 550 14.46 21.45 10.02
C GLU A 550 13.84 20.76 11.25
N ALA A 551 14.50 20.77 12.40
CA ALA A 551 13.93 20.24 13.65
C ALA A 551 13.31 18.83 13.56
N ASN A 552 13.82 17.94 12.68
CA ASN A 552 13.42 16.53 12.70
C ASN A 552 14.32 15.77 13.68
N GLY A 553 13.78 14.75 14.34
CA GLY A 553 14.54 14.05 15.37
C GLY A 553 13.92 12.73 15.81
N THR A 554 14.57 12.10 16.78
CA THR A 554 14.10 10.87 17.42
C THR A 554 13.76 11.13 18.88
N GLY A 555 12.88 10.32 19.45
CA GLY A 555 12.40 10.47 20.82
C GLY A 555 11.69 9.21 21.28
N ALA A 556 11.61 9.03 22.61
CA ALA A 556 10.91 7.90 23.19
C ALA A 556 9.39 8.13 23.16
N VAL A 557 8.63 7.13 22.72
CA VAL A 557 7.16 7.16 22.69
C VAL A 557 6.57 5.93 23.37
N ASP A 558 5.34 6.07 23.85
CA ASP A 558 4.53 4.93 24.29
C ASP A 558 3.93 4.15 23.10
N ALA A 559 3.11 3.14 23.37
CA ALA A 559 2.51 2.28 22.35
C ALA A 559 1.67 3.09 21.33
N ASP A 560 0.98 4.13 21.79
CA ASP A 560 0.15 5.00 20.95
C ASP A 560 0.99 5.96 20.08
N GLY A 561 2.31 6.02 20.28
CA GLY A 561 3.19 6.96 19.58
C GLY A 561 3.27 8.33 20.25
N VAL A 562 2.78 8.48 21.47
CA VAL A 562 2.83 9.75 22.22
C VAL A 562 4.20 9.90 22.89
N PRO A 563 4.87 11.07 22.81
CA PRO A 563 6.12 11.30 23.51
C PRO A 563 6.04 11.02 25.02
N THR A 564 6.96 10.20 25.52
CA THR A 564 7.08 9.93 26.95
C THR A 564 7.65 11.13 27.72
N ALA A 565 7.54 11.14 29.04
CA ALA A 565 7.91 12.29 29.89
C ALA A 565 9.35 12.81 29.73
N ASN A 566 10.31 11.93 29.41
CA ASN A 566 11.72 12.29 29.21
C ASN A 566 12.13 12.20 27.74
N SER A 567 11.17 12.19 26.83
CA SER A 567 11.44 12.09 25.40
C SER A 567 12.12 13.36 24.91
N LYS A 568 13.13 13.19 24.05
CA LYS A 568 13.76 14.29 23.31
C LYS A 568 12.83 14.93 22.26
N ALA A 569 11.67 14.32 22.02
CA ALA A 569 10.64 14.88 21.15
C ALA A 569 9.85 16.01 21.83
N VAL A 570 9.83 16.07 23.18
CA VAL A 570 9.04 17.06 23.92
C VAL A 570 9.67 18.44 23.77
N ASP A 571 8.86 19.45 23.42
CA ASP A 571 9.27 20.86 23.26
C ASP A 571 10.45 21.07 22.28
N ALA A 572 10.60 20.19 21.29
CA ALA A 572 11.77 20.17 20.40
C ALA A 572 11.49 20.67 18.97
N GLY A 573 10.22 20.90 18.62
CA GLY A 573 9.82 21.42 17.32
C GLY A 573 9.88 22.94 17.21
N VAL A 574 9.70 23.44 15.99
CA VAL A 574 9.52 24.87 15.69
C VAL A 574 8.05 25.20 15.45
N VAL A 575 7.65 26.41 15.81
CA VAL A 575 6.26 26.86 15.60
C VAL A 575 5.99 27.08 14.11
N LEU A 576 4.95 26.41 13.60
CA LEU A 576 4.44 26.54 12.25
C LEU A 576 2.98 27.03 12.32
N PRO A 577 2.71 28.33 12.08
CA PRO A 577 1.35 28.88 12.16
C PRO A 577 0.36 28.11 11.30
N GLY A 578 -0.79 27.75 11.87
CA GLY A 578 -1.82 26.94 11.22
C GLY A 578 -1.55 25.43 11.19
N ILE A 579 -0.37 24.97 11.62
CA ILE A 579 0.00 23.55 11.68
C ILE A 579 0.22 23.09 13.11
N THR A 580 1.02 23.82 13.89
CA THR A 580 1.35 23.48 15.29
C THR A 580 0.60 24.37 16.28
N ASP A 581 -0.54 24.96 15.87
CA ASP A 581 -1.30 25.83 16.76
C ASP A 581 -1.87 25.02 17.93
N GLY A 582 -1.78 25.55 19.14
CA GLY A 582 -2.33 24.89 20.34
C GLY A 582 -1.46 23.79 20.94
N PHE A 583 -0.16 23.74 20.62
CA PHE A 583 0.82 22.86 21.28
C PHE A 583 0.85 23.03 22.81
N VAL A 584 1.34 22.02 23.53
CA VAL A 584 1.40 22.01 24.99
C VAL A 584 2.85 22.05 25.45
N GLY A 585 3.28 23.20 25.98
CA GLY A 585 4.62 23.35 26.56
C GLY A 585 5.29 24.66 26.17
N ALA A 586 6.60 24.63 26.03
CA ALA A 586 7.42 25.75 25.55
C ALA A 586 7.51 25.82 24.02
N ALA A 587 7.36 24.68 23.33
CA ALA A 587 7.39 24.55 21.87
C ALA A 587 6.57 23.32 21.44
N PRO A 588 6.20 23.17 20.16
CA PRO A 588 5.55 21.94 19.72
C PRO A 588 6.45 20.73 19.89
N ASP A 589 5.83 19.59 20.17
CA ASP A 589 6.52 18.31 20.20
C ASP A 589 6.86 17.87 18.76
N LEU A 590 7.88 17.02 18.63
CA LEU A 590 8.13 16.31 17.37
C LEU A 590 7.06 15.25 17.16
N GLY A 591 6.61 15.10 15.93
CA GLY A 591 5.67 14.07 15.52
C GLY A 591 4.21 14.48 15.64
N ALA A 592 3.35 13.48 15.52
CA ALA A 592 1.91 13.64 15.28
C ALA A 592 1.08 13.90 16.55
N TYR A 593 1.64 13.59 17.72
CA TYR A 593 0.98 13.73 19.01
C TYR A 593 1.77 14.62 19.94
N GLU A 594 1.05 15.58 20.54
CA GLU A 594 1.53 16.43 21.63
C GLU A 594 1.39 15.71 22.96
N ARG A 595 2.44 15.72 23.78
CA ARG A 595 2.38 15.15 25.12
C ARG A 595 1.45 15.96 26.00
N GLY A 596 0.38 15.32 26.47
CA GLY A 596 -0.68 15.99 27.24
C GLY A 596 -1.67 16.77 26.37
N GLY A 597 -1.53 16.69 25.05
CA GLY A 597 -2.53 17.15 24.09
C GLY A 597 -3.69 16.16 23.91
N THR A 598 -4.54 16.44 22.92
CA THR A 598 -5.67 15.57 22.58
C THR A 598 -5.16 14.34 21.83
N LEU A 599 -5.44 13.16 22.37
CA LEU A 599 -5.22 11.91 21.65
C LEU A 599 -6.39 11.65 20.69
N TRP A 600 -6.23 12.09 19.45
CA TRP A 600 -7.18 11.81 18.38
C TRP A 600 -7.04 10.38 17.86
N ARG A 601 -8.16 9.81 17.39
CA ARG A 601 -8.21 8.49 16.77
C ARG A 601 -8.90 8.59 15.42
N PRO A 602 -8.26 8.13 14.33
CA PRO A 602 -8.84 8.15 13.00
C PRO A 602 -9.72 6.92 12.73
N GLY A 603 -10.32 6.88 11.55
CA GLY A 603 -11.17 5.80 11.06
C GLY A 603 -12.66 6.03 11.32
N ALA A 604 -13.49 5.21 10.69
CA ALA A 604 -14.93 5.27 10.90
C ALA A 604 -15.29 4.76 12.30
N ASP A 605 -16.09 5.54 13.04
CA ASP A 605 -16.49 5.22 14.42
C ASP A 605 -17.40 3.98 14.55
N TRP A 606 -17.85 3.43 13.43
CA TRP A 606 -18.71 2.25 13.31
C TRP A 606 -18.10 1.13 12.48
N ASP A 607 -16.82 1.23 12.15
CA ASP A 607 -16.09 0.18 11.42
C ASP A 607 -16.31 -1.20 12.07
N PRO A 608 -16.79 -2.21 11.32
CA PRO A 608 -16.97 -3.57 11.85
C PRO A 608 -15.64 -4.24 12.25
N HIS A 609 -14.52 -3.76 11.74
CA HIS A 609 -13.17 -4.27 11.99
C HIS A 609 -12.22 -3.15 12.40
N PRO A 610 -12.50 -2.42 13.49
CA PRO A 610 -11.76 -1.22 13.81
C PRO A 610 -10.31 -1.57 14.20
N THR A 611 -9.33 -0.82 13.68
CA THR A 611 -7.93 -1.01 14.05
C THR A 611 -7.75 -0.81 15.55
N LEU A 612 -7.07 -1.75 16.19
CA LEU A 612 -6.65 -1.60 17.58
C LEU A 612 -5.66 -0.44 17.70
N ARG A 613 -5.40 0.03 18.92
CA ARG A 613 -4.36 1.04 19.13
C ARG A 613 -3.03 0.55 18.54
N PRO A 614 -2.23 1.45 17.93
CA PRO A 614 -0.93 1.06 17.43
C PRO A 614 -0.07 0.55 18.59
N ASP A 615 0.89 -0.31 18.27
CA ASP A 615 1.98 -0.69 19.17
C ASP A 615 3.30 -0.29 18.51
N ILE A 616 3.56 1.02 18.58
CA ILE A 616 4.77 1.65 18.05
C ILE A 616 5.67 2.17 19.17
N ALA A 617 5.55 1.59 20.37
CA ALA A 617 6.39 1.94 21.51
C ALA A 617 7.87 1.88 21.12
N PHE A 618 8.58 2.96 21.43
CA PHE A 618 9.98 3.08 21.04
C PHE A 618 10.77 3.78 22.13
N ALA A 619 11.94 3.22 22.43
CA ALA A 619 12.94 3.81 23.29
C ALA A 619 14.25 3.87 22.49
N PRO A 620 14.75 5.09 22.16
CA PRO A 620 15.99 5.23 21.42
C PRO A 620 17.17 4.63 22.18
N GLN A 621 18.07 3.98 21.46
CA GLN A 621 19.34 3.49 21.98
C GLN A 621 20.15 4.66 22.56
N ALA A 622 20.62 4.48 23.80
CA ALA A 622 21.51 5.43 24.44
C ALA A 622 22.86 5.49 23.69
N PRO A 623 23.56 6.65 23.67
CA PRO A 623 24.87 6.78 23.04
C PRO A 623 25.83 5.66 23.44
N VAL A 624 26.46 5.06 22.43
CA VAL A 624 27.42 3.98 22.64
C VAL A 624 28.81 4.56 22.88
N THR A 625 29.50 4.00 23.86
CA THR A 625 30.90 4.28 24.15
C THR A 625 31.65 2.96 24.27
N GLU A 626 32.96 3.04 24.42
CA GLU A 626 33.79 1.91 24.76
C GLU A 626 33.35 1.15 26.03
N GLY A 627 32.77 1.84 27.01
CA GLY A 627 32.26 1.22 28.25
C GLY A 627 30.80 0.79 28.19
N SER A 628 30.06 1.20 27.15
CA SER A 628 28.62 0.96 26.98
C SER A 628 28.29 0.35 25.63
N MET A 629 29.21 -0.45 25.09
CA MET A 629 29.04 -1.15 23.82
C MET A 629 27.81 -2.05 23.85
N ILE A 630 27.11 -2.15 22.72
CA ILE A 630 25.97 -3.05 22.58
C ILE A 630 26.50 -4.48 22.59
N GLU A 631 26.25 -5.23 23.65
CA GLU A 631 26.73 -6.62 23.78
C GLU A 631 25.74 -7.63 23.18
N SER A 632 24.45 -7.29 23.13
CA SER A 632 23.42 -8.18 22.58
C SER A 632 23.73 -8.53 21.12
N GLY A 633 24.02 -9.80 20.87
CA GLY A 633 24.39 -10.35 19.56
C GLY A 633 25.80 -10.02 19.07
N LEU A 634 26.63 -9.30 19.84
CA LEU A 634 27.99 -8.94 19.42
C LEU A 634 28.90 -10.18 19.50
N LEU A 635 29.38 -10.66 18.35
CA LEU A 635 30.22 -11.84 18.17
C LEU A 635 31.72 -11.56 17.99
N LEU A 636 32.11 -10.33 17.65
CA LEU A 636 33.52 -9.93 17.52
C LEU A 636 33.66 -8.43 17.74
N TRP A 637 34.64 -8.02 18.55
CA TRP A 637 35.04 -6.62 18.68
C TRP A 637 36.56 -6.48 18.67
N LEU A 638 37.11 -6.18 17.49
CA LEU A 638 38.52 -5.90 17.33
C LEU A 638 38.74 -4.39 17.28
N ASP A 639 39.54 -3.86 18.20
CA ASP A 639 39.87 -2.44 18.29
C ASP A 639 41.39 -2.29 18.40
N ALA A 640 42.01 -1.70 17.37
CA ALA A 640 43.46 -1.58 17.29
C ALA A 640 44.00 -0.52 18.25
N SER A 641 43.14 0.40 18.71
CA SER A 641 43.51 1.46 19.65
C SER A 641 43.36 1.07 21.11
N ALA A 642 42.68 -0.04 21.40
CA ALA A 642 42.51 -0.54 22.76
C ALA A 642 43.83 -1.11 23.32
N GLU A 643 44.12 -0.81 24.58
CA GLU A 643 45.32 -1.29 25.24
C GLU A 643 45.28 -2.82 25.39
N GLY A 644 46.42 -3.47 25.12
CA GLY A 644 46.57 -4.92 25.31
C GLY A 644 45.89 -5.80 24.25
N THR A 645 45.35 -5.24 23.15
CA THR A 645 44.70 -6.04 22.11
C THR A 645 45.65 -6.51 21.00
N LEU A 646 46.86 -5.98 20.89
CA LEU A 646 47.79 -6.28 19.79
C LEU A 646 49.07 -6.96 20.29
N ASP A 647 49.20 -8.27 20.07
CA ASP A 647 50.43 -9.01 20.33
C ASP A 647 51.40 -8.85 19.17
N GLN A 648 52.68 -8.59 19.47
CA GLN A 648 53.70 -8.37 18.45
C GLN A 648 55.00 -9.13 18.74
N THR A 649 55.66 -9.56 17.68
CA THR A 649 57.03 -10.10 17.73
C THR A 649 57.87 -9.36 16.71
N ASN A 650 58.94 -8.70 17.17
CA ASN A 650 59.85 -7.91 16.31
C ASN A 650 59.11 -6.84 15.46
N GLY A 651 58.06 -6.22 16.00
CA GLY A 651 57.26 -5.20 15.32
C GLY A 651 56.23 -5.72 14.32
N ALA A 652 56.17 -7.04 14.07
CA ALA A 652 55.09 -7.67 13.32
C ALA A 652 53.96 -8.09 14.26
N LEU A 653 52.70 -7.84 13.86
CA LEU A 653 51.52 -8.32 14.55
C LEU A 653 51.47 -9.85 14.49
N THR A 654 51.18 -10.51 15.61
CA THR A 654 50.95 -11.96 15.67
C THR A 654 49.51 -12.30 16.04
N ARG A 655 48.85 -11.49 16.89
CA ARG A 655 47.43 -11.61 17.21
C ARG A 655 46.79 -10.25 17.45
N TRP A 656 45.52 -10.13 17.05
CA TRP A 656 44.63 -9.05 17.45
C TRP A 656 43.49 -9.63 18.29
N HIS A 657 43.52 -9.41 19.59
CA HIS A 657 42.55 -9.94 20.54
C HIS A 657 41.23 -9.19 20.49
N ASP A 658 40.15 -9.95 20.69
CA ASP A 658 38.84 -9.37 20.95
C ASP A 658 38.88 -8.57 22.25
N ARG A 659 38.20 -7.42 22.24
CA ARG A 659 38.05 -6.58 23.43
C ARG A 659 37.10 -7.19 24.46
N ARG A 660 36.18 -8.07 24.03
CA ARG A 660 35.29 -8.82 24.93
C ARG A 660 36.13 -9.81 25.74
N LYS A 661 35.81 -9.95 27.03
CA LYS A 661 36.58 -10.76 28.00
C LYS A 661 36.82 -12.23 27.61
N SER A 662 36.03 -12.79 26.69
CA SER A 662 36.09 -14.18 26.24
C SER A 662 35.93 -14.33 24.72
N GLY A 663 36.27 -13.30 23.94
CA GLY A 663 36.12 -13.31 22.49
C GLY A 663 37.30 -13.95 21.73
N PRO A 664 37.12 -14.33 20.46
CA PRO A 664 38.19 -14.94 19.66
C PRO A 664 39.18 -13.88 19.17
N ALA A 665 40.47 -14.23 19.14
CA ALA A 665 41.51 -13.36 18.57
C ALA A 665 41.70 -13.64 17.08
N ALA A 666 41.97 -12.59 16.30
CA ALA A 666 42.43 -12.75 14.92
C ALA A 666 43.93 -13.08 14.90
N ALA A 667 44.29 -14.27 14.42
CA ALA A 667 45.67 -14.66 14.20
C ALA A 667 46.22 -13.97 12.95
N ALA A 668 47.36 -13.29 13.07
CA ALA A 668 47.97 -12.56 11.97
C ALA A 668 48.95 -13.44 11.19
N GLY A 669 48.77 -13.48 9.86
CA GLY A 669 49.79 -13.96 8.94
C GLY A 669 50.95 -12.96 8.75
N LYS A 670 51.72 -13.12 7.67
CA LYS A 670 52.74 -12.14 7.30
C LYS A 670 52.10 -10.84 6.80
N GLY A 671 52.79 -9.71 7.01
CA GLY A 671 52.39 -8.44 6.42
C GLY A 671 51.42 -7.60 7.26
N PHE A 672 51.34 -7.87 8.57
CA PHE A 672 50.56 -7.07 9.51
C PHE A 672 51.46 -6.45 10.57
N ALA A 673 51.24 -5.17 10.87
CA ALA A 673 51.98 -4.46 11.92
C ALA A 673 51.11 -3.35 12.53
N PRO A 674 51.19 -3.09 13.83
CA PRO A 674 50.56 -1.91 14.41
C PRO A 674 51.26 -0.65 13.91
N ALA A 675 50.46 0.35 13.53
CA ALA A 675 50.93 1.60 12.97
C ALA A 675 50.12 2.78 13.51
N ALA A 676 50.65 3.99 13.36
CA ALA A 676 49.90 5.21 13.62
C ALA A 676 49.06 5.58 12.38
N GLY A 677 47.76 5.76 12.57
CA GLY A 677 46.82 6.08 11.50
C GLY A 677 45.47 6.52 12.06
N MET A 678 44.70 7.31 11.32
CA MET A 678 43.36 7.77 11.75
C MET A 678 43.35 8.44 13.14
N GLY A 679 44.45 9.12 13.50
CA GLY A 679 44.63 9.77 14.80
C GLY A 679 44.92 8.84 15.98
N ARG A 680 45.02 7.52 15.77
CA ARG A 680 45.23 6.50 16.82
C ARG A 680 46.14 5.36 16.31
N THR A 681 46.17 4.24 17.02
CA THR A 681 46.79 2.99 16.55
C THR A 681 45.84 2.24 15.62
N VAL A 682 46.36 1.76 14.49
CA VAL A 682 45.68 0.93 13.49
C VAL A 682 46.50 -0.31 13.18
N VAL A 683 45.89 -1.31 12.53
CA VAL A 683 46.60 -2.45 11.95
C VAL A 683 46.88 -2.18 10.47
N HIS A 684 48.15 -1.99 10.13
CA HIS A 684 48.60 -1.85 8.75
C HIS A 684 48.64 -3.21 8.05
N CYS A 685 48.16 -3.28 6.82
CA CYS A 685 48.05 -4.49 6.00
C CYS A 685 48.86 -4.33 4.69
N THR A 686 49.84 -5.21 4.45
CA THR A 686 50.64 -5.23 3.20
C THR A 686 50.02 -6.10 2.09
N GLY A 687 48.83 -6.67 2.33
CA GLY A 687 48.12 -7.52 1.37
C GLY A 687 48.82 -8.85 1.05
N GLU A 688 49.69 -9.33 1.95
CA GLU A 688 50.41 -10.60 1.82
C GLU A 688 49.65 -11.80 2.38
N SER A 689 48.81 -11.61 3.39
CA SER A 689 48.12 -12.68 4.11
C SER A 689 46.81 -12.19 4.73
N ALA A 690 46.21 -13.01 5.60
CA ALA A 690 44.93 -12.75 6.27
C ALA A 690 45.11 -12.55 7.78
N LEU A 691 44.17 -11.84 8.40
CA LEU A 691 43.89 -11.94 9.83
C LEU A 691 42.77 -12.97 9.99
N THR A 692 43.09 -14.15 10.54
CA THR A 692 42.15 -15.29 10.60
C THR A 692 41.51 -15.37 11.99
N VAL A 693 40.18 -15.34 12.06
CA VAL A 693 39.43 -15.48 13.33
C VAL A 693 38.88 -16.89 13.51
N GLY A 694 38.42 -17.53 12.42
CA GLY A 694 37.82 -18.86 12.44
C GLY A 694 36.29 -18.83 12.46
N SER A 695 35.65 -19.79 13.11
CA SER A 695 34.19 -19.87 13.15
C SER A 695 33.61 -18.99 14.26
N LEU A 696 32.67 -18.11 13.93
CA LEU A 696 31.89 -17.34 14.91
C LEU A 696 30.47 -17.90 15.05
N ARG A 697 29.82 -18.17 13.91
CA ARG A 697 28.51 -18.82 13.82
C ARG A 697 28.37 -19.54 12.46
N PRO A 698 28.50 -20.87 12.40
CA PRO A 698 28.36 -21.62 11.15
C PRO A 698 26.90 -21.69 10.66
N GLU A 699 25.92 -21.53 11.55
CA GLU A 699 24.52 -21.51 11.16
C GLU A 699 24.17 -20.29 10.32
N LYS A 700 23.24 -20.48 9.36
CA LYS A 700 22.69 -19.40 8.55
C LYS A 700 21.74 -18.55 9.40
N GLY A 701 21.85 -17.24 9.29
CA GLY A 701 20.97 -16.32 10.01
C GLY A 701 21.27 -14.87 9.65
N ALA A 702 20.76 -13.94 10.45
CA ALA A 702 21.05 -12.52 10.31
C ALA A 702 22.51 -12.21 10.66
N ALA A 703 23.04 -11.07 10.22
CA ALA A 703 24.33 -10.56 10.66
C ALA A 703 24.46 -9.05 10.42
N THR A 704 25.26 -8.36 11.24
CA THR A 704 25.69 -6.98 10.99
C THR A 704 27.20 -6.86 11.13
N VAL A 705 27.86 -6.26 10.15
CA VAL A 705 29.32 -6.08 10.14
C VAL A 705 29.66 -4.60 9.95
N LEU A 706 30.46 -4.04 10.84
CA LEU A 706 30.99 -2.68 10.78
C LEU A 706 32.51 -2.71 10.76
N ILE A 707 33.16 -2.02 9.82
CA ILE A 707 34.62 -1.96 9.70
C ILE A 707 35.07 -0.54 9.43
N VAL A 708 35.96 -0.01 10.27
CA VAL A 708 36.66 1.24 9.98
C VAL A 708 37.97 0.92 9.27
N ALA A 709 38.12 1.43 8.04
CA ALA A 709 39.31 1.20 7.23
C ALA A 709 39.66 2.41 6.37
N GLY A 710 40.93 2.49 5.96
CA GLY A 710 41.46 3.51 5.06
C GLY A 710 42.57 2.95 4.18
N SER A 711 42.85 3.55 3.04
CA SER A 711 43.98 3.13 2.21
C SER A 711 44.58 4.30 1.46
N ALA A 712 45.87 4.56 1.68
CA ALA A 712 46.68 5.46 0.86
C ALA A 712 47.29 4.75 -0.36
N SER A 713 47.06 3.44 -0.53
CA SER A 713 47.76 2.63 -1.53
C SER A 713 47.26 2.90 -2.95
N THR A 714 48.20 3.22 -3.84
CA THR A 714 48.00 3.38 -5.29
C THR A 714 48.24 2.08 -6.06
N ALA A 715 48.46 0.96 -5.37
CA ALA A 715 48.74 -0.32 -6.01
C ALA A 715 47.53 -0.84 -6.80
N THR A 716 47.80 -1.36 -8.00
CA THR A 716 46.78 -1.81 -8.97
C THR A 716 46.27 -3.23 -8.72
N LYS A 717 46.37 -3.76 -7.49
CA LYS A 717 45.88 -5.12 -7.15
C LYS A 717 44.34 -5.10 -7.04
N PRO A 718 43.58 -5.71 -7.97
CA PRO A 718 42.13 -5.62 -7.96
C PRO A 718 41.50 -6.57 -6.94
N TRP A 719 40.22 -6.33 -6.66
CA TRP A 719 39.33 -7.13 -5.84
C TRP A 719 39.84 -7.36 -4.42
N GLN A 720 40.37 -6.34 -3.76
CA GLN A 720 40.86 -6.49 -2.38
C GLN A 720 39.69 -6.67 -1.39
N ARG A 721 39.79 -7.65 -0.49
CA ARG A 721 38.75 -7.89 0.55
C ARG A 721 39.16 -7.28 1.88
N LEU A 722 38.27 -6.50 2.47
CA LEU A 722 38.38 -6.06 3.87
C LEU A 722 37.97 -7.18 4.83
N PHE A 723 36.98 -7.98 4.42
CA PHE A 723 36.30 -8.98 5.22
C PHE A 723 35.81 -10.12 4.35
N VAL A 724 35.89 -11.35 4.86
CA VAL A 724 35.28 -12.55 4.28
C VAL A 724 34.67 -13.43 5.37
N SER A 725 33.46 -13.91 5.10
CA SER A 725 32.85 -15.06 5.75
C SER A 725 32.61 -16.15 4.71
N TRP A 726 33.08 -17.38 4.98
CA TRP A 726 33.04 -18.49 4.03
C TRP A 726 32.75 -19.83 4.72
N SER A 727 31.71 -20.51 4.27
CA SER A 727 31.21 -21.78 4.83
C SER A 727 32.04 -23.02 4.45
N GLY A 728 33.10 -22.86 3.64
CA GLY A 728 33.86 -24.00 3.12
C GLY A 728 33.51 -24.40 1.69
N GLU A 729 32.40 -23.89 1.15
CA GLU A 729 31.92 -24.21 -0.19
C GLU A 729 31.44 -22.97 -0.95
N GLY A 730 31.48 -23.02 -2.28
CA GLY A 730 31.03 -21.94 -3.16
C GLY A 730 31.90 -20.67 -3.10
N SER A 731 31.44 -19.63 -3.80
CA SER A 731 32.08 -18.32 -3.86
C SER A 731 31.99 -17.54 -2.55
N ASP A 732 33.04 -16.80 -2.18
CA ASP A 732 33.09 -16.00 -0.95
C ASP A 732 32.33 -14.65 -1.04
N TRP A 733 31.58 -14.46 -2.11
CA TRP A 733 30.68 -13.32 -2.36
C TRP A 733 29.23 -13.75 -2.64
N VAL A 734 28.90 -15.04 -2.45
CA VAL A 734 27.56 -15.59 -2.70
C VAL A 734 27.01 -16.22 -1.43
N THR A 735 25.80 -15.81 -1.03
CA THR A 735 25.08 -16.34 0.14
C THR A 735 25.08 -17.88 0.13
N PRO A 736 25.42 -18.56 1.25
CA PRO A 736 25.53 -18.02 2.61
C PRO A 736 26.83 -17.30 2.94
N ASN A 737 27.79 -17.26 2.01
CA ASN A 737 29.05 -16.54 2.17
C ASN A 737 28.90 -15.07 1.76
N PHE A 738 29.78 -14.21 2.25
CA PHE A 738 29.82 -12.82 1.80
C PHE A 738 31.18 -12.19 2.09
N SER A 739 31.46 -11.10 1.38
CA SER A 739 32.67 -10.32 1.58
C SER A 739 32.39 -8.82 1.51
N LEU A 740 33.15 -8.04 2.27
CA LEU A 740 33.20 -6.59 2.12
C LEU A 740 34.44 -6.23 1.32
N MET A 741 34.23 -5.52 0.22
CA MET A 741 35.29 -5.19 -0.71
C MET A 741 35.87 -3.80 -0.45
N ARG A 742 37.16 -3.65 -0.78
CA ARG A 742 37.74 -2.34 -1.05
C ARG A 742 36.96 -1.65 -2.18
N PRO A 743 36.71 -0.34 -2.09
CA PRO A 743 35.99 0.38 -3.14
C PRO A 743 36.74 0.48 -4.45
N ASN A 744 35.99 0.57 -5.56
CA ASN A 744 36.49 0.46 -6.93
C ASN A 744 37.24 -0.87 -7.15
N ALA A 745 36.55 -1.99 -6.91
CA ALA A 745 37.16 -3.31 -6.81
C ALA A 745 38.09 -3.65 -7.99
N ASP A 746 37.68 -3.41 -9.23
CA ASP A 746 38.48 -3.68 -10.45
C ASP A 746 39.63 -2.69 -10.67
N LYS A 747 39.49 -1.44 -10.21
CA LYS A 747 40.47 -0.34 -10.34
C LYS A 747 40.68 0.39 -9.01
N PRO A 748 41.34 -0.25 -8.04
CA PRO A 748 41.43 0.29 -6.69
C PRO A 748 42.18 1.61 -6.64
N THR A 749 41.55 2.63 -6.06
CA THR A 749 42.17 3.94 -5.78
C THR A 749 42.31 4.17 -4.28
N PRO A 750 43.23 5.04 -3.83
CA PRO A 750 43.28 5.47 -2.45
C PRO A 750 41.92 6.01 -1.98
N PHE A 751 41.58 5.79 -0.71
CA PHE A 751 40.39 6.33 -0.09
C PHE A 751 40.66 6.77 1.34
N LYS A 752 40.03 7.88 1.74
CA LYS A 752 40.10 8.40 3.11
C LYS A 752 39.50 7.38 4.09
N PRO A 753 39.94 7.37 5.36
CA PRO A 753 39.30 6.59 6.41
C PRO A 753 37.79 6.73 6.40
N ARG A 754 37.08 5.60 6.42
CA ARG A 754 35.61 5.54 6.44
C ARG A 754 35.11 4.26 7.10
N LEU A 755 33.82 4.28 7.39
CA LEU A 755 33.07 3.12 7.85
C LEU A 755 32.53 2.31 6.66
N PHE A 756 32.73 1.00 6.71
CA PHE A 756 32.07 0.00 5.87
C PHE A 756 31.03 -0.72 6.72
N LEU A 757 29.82 -0.89 6.16
CA LEU A 757 28.69 -1.49 6.85
C LEU A 757 28.01 -2.49 5.92
N SER A 758 27.70 -3.68 6.42
CA SER A 758 26.69 -4.58 5.83
C SER A 758 25.76 -5.07 6.92
N GLN A 759 24.46 -5.12 6.59
CA GLN A 759 23.45 -5.82 7.38
C GLN A 759 22.76 -6.86 6.51
N PHE A 760 22.58 -8.05 7.06
CA PHE A 760 21.87 -9.17 6.43
C PHE A 760 20.70 -9.56 7.35
N PRO A 761 19.45 -9.50 6.87
CA PRO A 761 18.29 -9.88 7.68
C PRO A 761 18.21 -11.39 7.93
N ALA A 762 18.77 -12.22 7.05
CA ALA A 762 18.88 -13.67 7.20
C ALA A 762 19.88 -14.28 6.20
N GLY A 763 20.08 -15.61 6.29
CA GLY A 763 20.66 -16.40 5.20
C GLY A 763 22.18 -16.48 5.11
N VAL A 764 22.92 -15.70 5.91
CA VAL A 764 24.39 -15.70 5.89
C VAL A 764 25.00 -16.49 7.04
N ALA A 765 26.14 -17.12 6.81
CA ALA A 765 26.97 -17.72 7.85
C ALA A 765 28.06 -16.71 8.29
N LEU A 766 28.59 -16.88 9.51
CA LEU A 766 29.77 -16.18 10.03
C LEU A 766 30.85 -17.23 10.33
N ASP A 767 31.33 -17.88 9.28
CA ASP A 767 32.22 -19.04 9.35
C ASP A 767 33.52 -18.83 8.56
N ASN A 768 34.58 -19.57 8.91
CA ASN A 768 35.96 -19.41 8.42
C ASN A 768 36.33 -17.93 8.18
N PHE A 769 36.02 -17.12 9.19
CA PHE A 769 36.07 -15.68 9.14
C PHE A 769 37.51 -15.19 8.99
N SER A 770 37.71 -14.25 8.08
CA SER A 770 38.99 -13.55 7.94
C SER A 770 38.86 -12.09 7.51
N LEU A 771 39.87 -11.28 7.86
CA LEU A 771 40.01 -9.90 7.43
C LEU A 771 41.20 -9.75 6.48
N ALA A 772 41.15 -8.69 5.68
CA ALA A 772 42.21 -8.25 4.78
C ALA A 772 42.64 -9.27 3.71
N ASN A 773 41.86 -10.31 3.41
CA ASN A 773 42.18 -11.28 2.35
C ASN A 773 40.95 -12.02 1.81
N SER A 774 41.12 -12.70 0.67
CA SER A 774 40.14 -13.59 0.04
C SER A 774 40.19 -15.00 0.62
N ALA A 775 39.04 -15.69 0.71
CA ALA A 775 39.02 -17.12 1.04
C ALA A 775 39.46 -18.01 -0.14
N GLN A 776 39.48 -17.46 -1.37
CA GLN A 776 39.68 -18.23 -2.60
C GLN A 776 41.03 -18.01 -3.30
N GLY A 777 41.99 -17.27 -2.72
CA GLY A 777 43.34 -17.20 -3.28
C GLY A 777 44.27 -16.10 -2.77
N THR A 778 45.57 -16.27 -3.02
CA THR A 778 46.64 -15.33 -2.64
C THR A 778 46.85 -14.29 -3.75
N GLY A 779 46.33 -13.08 -3.56
CA GLY A 779 46.47 -11.99 -4.54
C GLY A 779 45.47 -10.85 -4.38
N GLN A 780 44.43 -11.09 -3.58
CA GLN A 780 43.32 -10.18 -3.31
C GLN A 780 43.35 -9.64 -1.88
N GLY A 781 44.54 -9.59 -1.28
CA GLY A 781 44.79 -9.07 0.06
C GLY A 781 44.65 -7.55 0.11
N PHE A 782 44.06 -7.04 1.19
CA PHE A 782 43.88 -5.62 1.40
C PHE A 782 45.20 -4.91 1.71
N LEU A 783 45.41 -3.80 1.01
CA LEU A 783 46.52 -2.88 1.18
C LEU A 783 46.00 -1.60 1.82
N GLY A 784 46.28 -1.38 3.10
CA GLY A 784 45.75 -0.23 3.84
C GLY A 784 45.76 -0.47 5.33
N ASP A 785 44.90 0.26 6.04
CA ASP A 785 44.83 0.24 7.49
C ASP A 785 43.42 -0.18 7.94
N LEU A 786 43.36 -1.11 8.90
CA LEU A 786 42.15 -1.50 9.63
C LEU A 786 42.20 -0.90 11.04
N ALA A 787 41.12 -0.26 11.47
CA ALA A 787 41.04 0.45 12.74
C ALA A 787 40.20 -0.31 13.78
N GLU A 788 38.94 -0.60 13.44
CA GLU A 788 38.00 -1.26 14.34
C GLU A 788 37.00 -2.12 13.55
N VAL A 789 36.66 -3.29 14.09
CA VAL A 789 35.74 -4.27 13.48
C VAL A 789 34.73 -4.71 14.53
N LEU A 790 33.44 -4.58 14.21
CA LEU A 790 32.32 -5.09 14.99
C LEU A 790 31.53 -6.09 14.14
N VAL A 791 31.18 -7.23 14.73
CA VAL A 791 30.36 -8.26 14.08
C VAL A 791 29.25 -8.67 15.02
N PHE A 792 28.02 -8.60 14.56
CA PHE A 792 26.83 -9.07 15.27
C PHE A 792 26.20 -10.26 14.54
N ASP A 793 25.61 -11.19 15.28
CA ASP A 793 24.84 -12.34 14.76
C ASP A 793 23.37 -12.00 14.44
N ARG A 794 23.03 -10.72 14.53
CA ARG A 794 21.69 -10.19 14.30
C ARG A 794 21.73 -8.93 13.46
N GLN A 795 20.58 -8.60 12.90
CA GLN A 795 20.34 -7.26 12.39
C GLN A 795 20.17 -6.31 13.57
N LEU A 796 20.92 -5.21 13.55
CA LEU A 796 20.74 -4.11 14.49
C LEU A 796 19.53 -3.29 14.10
N ARG A 797 18.80 -2.76 15.09
CA ARG A 797 17.79 -1.72 14.86
C ARG A 797 18.47 -0.46 14.33
N PHE A 798 17.72 0.40 13.64
CA PHE A 798 18.30 1.61 13.04
C PHE A 798 18.94 2.54 14.10
N ASP A 799 18.37 2.61 15.30
CA ASP A 799 18.85 3.47 16.38
C ASP A 799 20.12 2.90 17.05
N GLU A 800 20.22 1.58 17.15
CA GLU A 800 21.45 0.89 17.54
C GLU A 800 22.56 1.12 16.52
N LEU A 801 22.22 0.98 15.23
CA LEU A 801 23.15 1.22 14.14
C LEU A 801 23.65 2.67 14.16
N LEU A 802 22.74 3.64 14.29
CA LEU A 802 23.08 5.06 14.36
C LEU A 802 24.00 5.36 15.54
N ALA A 803 23.71 4.79 16.72
CA ALA A 803 24.53 4.96 17.91
C ALA A 803 25.96 4.41 17.70
N LEU A 804 26.10 3.26 17.05
CA LEU A 804 27.41 2.67 16.72
C LEU A 804 28.16 3.44 15.63
N GLN A 805 27.45 3.93 14.60
CA GLN A 805 28.04 4.76 13.57
C GLN A 805 28.61 6.05 14.15
N ASN A 806 27.87 6.70 15.06
CA ASN A 806 28.34 7.90 15.75
C ASN A 806 29.56 7.60 16.62
N TYR A 807 29.51 6.54 17.43
CA TYR A 807 30.67 6.08 18.20
C TYR A 807 31.92 5.88 17.34
N LEU A 808 31.81 5.16 16.22
CA LEU A 808 32.95 4.89 15.33
C LEU A 808 33.43 6.16 14.60
N ARG A 809 32.52 7.03 14.17
CA ARG A 809 32.88 8.29 13.51
C ARG A 809 33.62 9.22 14.46
N ASP A 810 33.11 9.41 15.68
CA ASP A 810 33.71 10.28 16.68
C ASP A 810 35.08 9.76 17.11
N LYS A 811 35.15 8.46 17.41
CA LYS A 811 36.39 7.84 17.87
C LYS A 811 37.51 7.93 16.83
N TRP A 812 37.21 7.67 15.56
CA TRP A 812 38.19 7.62 14.47
C TRP A 812 38.25 8.91 13.64
N SER A 813 37.57 9.97 14.08
CA SER A 813 37.52 11.28 13.41
C SER A 813 37.17 11.16 11.92
N LEU A 814 36.18 10.32 11.61
CA LEU A 814 35.73 10.11 10.25
C LEU A 814 34.91 11.34 9.81
N GLY A 815 35.18 11.85 8.61
CA GLY A 815 34.36 12.92 8.04
C GLY A 815 32.91 12.46 7.80
N SER A 816 31.97 13.41 7.73
CA SER A 816 30.68 13.17 7.08
C SER A 816 30.97 12.81 5.62
N ASN A 817 30.78 11.54 5.26
CA ASN A 817 30.89 11.10 3.88
C ASN A 817 29.62 11.42 3.11
#